data_AF-A0A388PTB5-F1
#
_entry.id   AF-A0A388PTB5-F1
#
_cell.length_a   1.000
_cell.length_b   1.000
_cell.length_c   1.000
_cell.angle_alpha   90.00
_cell.angle_beta   90.00
_cell.angle_gamma   90.00
#
_symmetry.space_group_name_H-M   'P 1'
#
loop_
_entity.id
_entity.type
_entity.pdbx_description
1 polymer ?
#
loop_
_entity_poly.entity_id
_entity_poly.type
_entity_poly.pdbx_seq_one_letter_code
_entity_poly.pdbx_strand_id
1 'polypeptide(L)'
;MKTLTRTRLAWAALAVALVAGSLVAQDNDPVVQKTRLLGEAIKAREEGNLKGALEKYEQILVLDAADEAANEGKLSVKAALAEAEAIKARALAAAKPATLLDAVAAEHQNIFAEVERAIVNARQEAAAGNHKRALEILEGANGYLPNNTAAQKVRDDITIARQEINLHKEAGPQSPDQIAREEVVALAKANQLKINKGAELIDQAESLARKGSAAELDEAVKQLDEASKELPVNVAAKPYRDRIKQVKGYIFSKRAFAAIDDREMNRADSHIRDYERLFGADDPSAKKLRLEFTKKKSDPSYKSVDENSPGLRARDAKVEDLLVKGRARYLYGDYQGALETYREVLQYQPSNAEAKAYQVRIRQILSENSGQLNRGVTKGKLLELLDESWKLPEVFSKEPISDRTRSDVDPIVEKMRNMIIPEINFRDLPFDKVVQQLQIISQSYDKSGEGVNMITVDPDRKNPSISMTLKKVSLEKAIDLIMKQANFSYIINQQVLEFRPDVGSNDTETEFFSLASGAVMKMTGVGSAANSAAPAAANPFPTGAAAGGAEGGRPEEIAIKNFLNRSGVSFEIQGSNLSYDGTYLIVTQNRKNLDRVKNILRRYSDIKQVHIEAKFMEVSEASLNELSTNWRLSQVVNNQTIVRAQSGLRSVNDVFGSTSVTNNGNIASQTSQTTVVGGIPLVTTTSVNTVVPNNPPRINTGNYGGAGASFGGFDNTANRPGPGIYDGKIGTLGSYDLSIFLRALEQNSGTDLMSAPSLTVLDGKTAIIKIAQLLRYP
;
A
#
# COMPACT_ATOMS: atom_id res chain seq x y z
N MET A 1 -26.54 23.24 58.84
CA MET A 1 -27.56 22.54 59.66
C MET A 1 -27.46 21.06 59.31
N LYS A 2 -26.57 20.25 59.90
CA LYS A 2 -26.64 19.59 61.23
C LYS A 2 -28.08 19.13 61.55
N THR A 3 -28.44 17.87 61.77
CA THR A 3 -27.72 16.59 61.89
C THR A 3 -28.73 15.43 62.01
N LEU A 4 -28.39 14.29 61.40
CA LEU A 4 -28.59 12.89 61.82
C LEU A 4 -29.99 12.34 62.15
N THR A 5 -30.44 11.43 61.28
CA THR A 5 -31.32 10.30 61.60
C THR A 5 -30.55 9.21 62.35
N ARG A 6 -30.97 8.89 63.58
CA ARG A 6 -30.38 7.83 64.42
C ARG A 6 -31.12 6.50 64.23
N THR A 7 -30.46 5.59 63.53
CA THR A 7 -30.16 4.20 63.94
C THR A 7 -31.21 3.45 64.79
N ARG A 8 -31.96 2.55 64.12
CA ARG A 8 -32.49 1.31 64.71
C ARG A 8 -31.40 0.23 64.72
N LEU A 9 -30.41 0.37 65.61
CA LEU A 9 -29.45 -0.69 65.94
C LEU A 9 -28.83 -0.36 67.30
N ALA A 10 -29.57 -0.63 68.36
CA ALA A 10 -29.00 -0.90 69.67
C ALA A 10 -29.93 -1.93 70.32
N TRP A 11 -29.36 -2.87 71.08
CA TRP A 11 -30.01 -3.95 71.85
C TRP A 11 -30.10 -5.34 71.20
N ALA A 12 -28.94 -5.90 70.85
CA ALA A 12 -28.71 -7.35 70.77
C ALA A 12 -27.20 -7.64 70.86
N ALA A 13 -26.56 -7.27 71.98
CA ALA A 13 -25.21 -7.68 72.29
C ALA A 13 -24.94 -7.56 73.80
N LEU A 14 -25.62 -8.37 74.63
CA LEU A 14 -25.05 -8.90 75.87
C LEU A 14 -25.99 -9.99 76.45
N ALA A 15 -25.84 -11.23 75.99
CA ALA A 15 -26.46 -12.39 76.65
C ALA A 15 -25.66 -13.66 76.38
N VAL A 16 -24.45 -13.73 76.95
CA VAL A 16 -23.82 -15.00 77.33
C VAL A 16 -23.03 -14.75 78.62
N ALA A 17 -23.59 -15.19 79.75
CA ALA A 17 -22.89 -15.85 80.86
C ALA A 17 -23.77 -15.78 82.11
N LEU A 18 -24.50 -16.87 82.35
CA LEU A 18 -25.11 -17.19 83.63
C LEU A 18 -24.23 -18.27 84.24
N VAL A 19 -23.70 -18.09 85.45
CA VAL A 19 -23.58 -19.13 86.50
C VAL A 19 -23.13 -18.50 87.84
N ALA A 20 -23.88 -18.87 88.86
CA ALA A 20 -23.58 -18.92 90.30
C ALA A 20 -23.62 -17.62 91.14
N GLY A 21 -24.48 -17.64 92.17
CA GLY A 21 -24.29 -16.87 93.39
C GLY A 21 -25.55 -16.21 93.93
N SER A 22 -26.23 -16.90 94.83
CA SER A 22 -27.27 -16.43 95.76
C SER A 22 -27.08 -15.00 96.31
N LEU A 23 -28.15 -14.22 96.44
CA LEU A 23 -28.70 -13.80 97.74
C LEU A 23 -29.99 -12.96 97.56
N VAL A 24 -30.92 -13.18 98.47
CA VAL A 24 -32.20 -12.49 98.63
C VAL A 24 -31.98 -11.08 99.21
N ALA A 25 -32.59 -10.06 98.61
CA ALA A 25 -32.95 -8.80 99.29
C ALA A 25 -34.16 -8.15 98.60
N GLN A 26 -35.09 -7.63 99.40
CA GLN A 26 -36.34 -6.99 99.00
C GLN A 26 -36.08 -5.66 98.27
N ASP A 27 -36.53 -5.53 97.02
CA ASP A 27 -36.56 -4.26 96.28
C ASP A 27 -37.99 -3.76 96.10
N ASN A 28 -38.31 -2.66 96.78
CA ASN A 28 -39.55 -1.88 96.65
C ASN A 28 -39.39 -0.69 95.69
N ASP A 29 -38.42 -0.75 94.75
CA ASP A 29 -38.21 0.29 93.74
C ASP A 29 -39.19 0.10 92.55
N PRO A 30 -40.08 1.07 92.26
CA PRO A 30 -41.07 0.94 91.20
C PRO A 30 -40.46 0.76 89.81
N VAL A 31 -39.24 1.26 89.55
CA VAL A 31 -38.58 1.13 88.23
C VAL A 31 -38.07 -0.30 88.01
N VAL A 32 -37.52 -0.92 89.05
CA VAL A 32 -37.03 -2.31 89.03
C VAL A 32 -38.20 -3.29 88.94
N GLN A 33 -39.28 -3.05 89.69
CA GLN A 33 -40.50 -3.85 89.58
C GLN A 33 -41.13 -3.76 88.19
N LYS A 34 -41.17 -2.57 87.59
CA LYS A 34 -41.69 -2.35 86.23
C LYS A 34 -40.87 -3.08 85.16
N THR A 35 -39.54 -3.01 85.23
CA THR A 35 -38.68 -3.73 84.27
C THR A 35 -38.76 -5.25 84.43
N ARG A 36 -38.84 -5.75 85.68
CA ARG A 36 -39.06 -7.18 85.93
C ARG A 36 -40.42 -7.64 85.39
N LEU A 37 -41.50 -6.92 85.68
CA LEU A 37 -42.84 -7.24 85.20
C LEU A 37 -42.93 -7.17 83.67
N LEU A 38 -42.22 -6.24 83.02
CA LEU A 38 -42.17 -6.15 81.57
C LEU A 38 -41.45 -7.35 80.96
N GLY A 39 -40.33 -7.78 81.55
CA GLY A 39 -39.63 -9.00 81.15
C GLY A 39 -40.48 -10.26 81.32
N GLU A 40 -41.22 -10.36 82.44
CA GLU A 40 -42.16 -11.46 82.68
C GLU A 40 -43.35 -11.44 81.71
N ALA A 41 -43.87 -10.27 81.35
CA ALA A 41 -44.97 -10.12 80.40
C ALA A 41 -44.57 -10.56 78.98
N ILE A 42 -43.35 -10.17 78.54
CA ILE A 42 -42.82 -10.58 77.23
C ILE A 42 -42.56 -12.08 77.21
N LYS A 43 -41.94 -12.63 78.27
CA LYS A 43 -41.69 -14.07 78.38
C LYS A 43 -42.99 -14.89 78.35
N ALA A 44 -44.01 -14.47 79.12
CA ALA A 44 -45.32 -15.13 79.12
C ALA A 44 -46.00 -15.10 77.75
N ARG A 45 -45.78 -14.03 76.97
CA ARG A 45 -46.29 -13.90 75.59
C ARG A 45 -45.56 -14.84 74.63
N GLU A 46 -44.23 -14.91 74.70
CA GLU A 46 -43.42 -15.81 73.86
C GLU A 46 -43.72 -17.30 74.15
N GLU A 47 -44.01 -17.63 75.40
CA GLU A 47 -44.43 -18.97 75.83
C GLU A 47 -45.91 -19.27 75.50
N GLY A 48 -46.65 -18.33 74.89
CA GLY A 48 -48.04 -18.51 74.48
C GLY A 48 -49.07 -18.39 75.62
N ASN A 49 -48.65 -18.06 76.84
CA ASN A 49 -49.55 -17.76 77.97
C ASN A 49 -50.09 -16.33 77.88
N LEU A 50 -50.96 -16.11 76.90
CA LEU A 50 -51.52 -14.79 76.58
C LEU A 50 -52.33 -14.17 77.74
N LYS A 51 -53.00 -14.98 78.57
CA LYS A 51 -53.72 -14.47 79.76
C LYS A 51 -52.75 -13.98 80.84
N GLY A 52 -51.70 -14.75 81.13
CA GLY A 52 -50.66 -14.34 82.07
C GLY A 52 -49.91 -13.08 81.61
N ALA A 53 -49.62 -12.96 80.31
CA ALA A 53 -49.01 -11.75 79.75
C ALA A 53 -49.91 -10.50 79.94
N LEU A 54 -51.22 -10.65 79.72
CA LEU A 54 -52.18 -9.55 79.88
C LEU A 54 -52.25 -9.04 81.31
N GLU A 55 -52.31 -9.94 82.30
CA GLU A 55 -52.32 -9.58 83.73
C GLU A 55 -51.06 -8.82 84.13
N LYS A 56 -49.89 -9.22 83.63
CA LYS A 56 -48.61 -8.54 83.91
C LYS A 56 -48.54 -7.15 83.29
N TYR A 57 -49.04 -6.98 82.07
CA TYR A 57 -49.17 -5.64 81.47
C TYR A 57 -50.16 -4.76 82.24
N GLU A 58 -51.24 -5.32 82.77
CA GLU A 58 -52.17 -4.56 83.64
C GLU A 58 -51.54 -4.18 84.98
N GLN A 59 -50.73 -5.04 85.59
CA GLN A 59 -49.96 -4.71 86.80
C GLN A 59 -48.95 -3.58 86.56
N ILE A 60 -48.32 -3.54 85.37
CA ILE A 60 -47.44 -2.41 84.98
C ILE A 60 -48.25 -1.12 84.88
N LEU A 61 -49.45 -1.15 84.30
CA LEU A 61 -50.31 0.03 84.15
C LEU A 61 -50.90 0.53 85.48
N VAL A 62 -50.95 -0.31 86.51
CA VAL A 62 -51.29 0.12 87.89
C VAL A 62 -50.12 0.88 88.53
N LEU A 63 -48.87 0.51 88.20
CA LEU A 63 -47.66 1.20 88.69
C LEU A 63 -47.36 2.50 87.91
N ASP A 64 -47.63 2.51 86.60
CA ASP A 64 -47.49 3.67 85.73
C ASP A 64 -48.54 3.64 84.62
N ALA A 65 -49.62 4.41 84.81
CA ALA A 65 -50.75 4.45 83.89
C ALA A 65 -50.40 5.05 82.52
N ALA A 66 -49.28 5.78 82.39
CA ALA A 66 -48.84 6.41 81.16
C ALA A 66 -47.80 5.58 80.38
N ASP A 67 -47.49 4.35 80.82
CA ASP A 67 -46.52 3.52 80.13
C ASP A 67 -47.03 3.08 78.73
N GLU A 68 -46.40 3.63 77.70
CA GLU A 68 -46.77 3.42 76.30
C GLU A 68 -46.52 1.98 75.86
N ALA A 69 -45.42 1.36 76.34
CA ALA A 69 -45.05 -0.01 75.99
C ALA A 69 -46.01 -1.05 76.57
N ALA A 70 -46.51 -0.85 77.79
CA ALA A 70 -47.48 -1.72 78.44
C ALA A 70 -48.88 -1.59 77.81
N ASN A 71 -49.27 -0.38 77.39
CA ASN A 71 -50.52 -0.16 76.65
C ASN A 71 -50.51 -0.83 75.27
N GLU A 72 -49.42 -0.67 74.50
CA GLU A 72 -49.24 -1.36 73.22
C GLU A 72 -49.18 -2.89 73.40
N GLY A 73 -48.44 -3.36 74.42
CA GLY A 73 -48.35 -4.77 74.79
C GLY A 73 -49.73 -5.37 75.08
N LYS A 74 -50.54 -4.72 75.93
CA LYS A 74 -51.90 -5.13 76.28
C LYS A 74 -52.84 -5.21 75.05
N LEU A 75 -52.79 -4.23 74.16
CA LEU A 75 -53.59 -4.21 72.93
C LEU A 75 -53.24 -5.39 72.01
N SER A 76 -51.94 -5.64 71.83
CA SER A 76 -51.47 -6.74 70.99
C SER A 76 -51.87 -8.13 71.53
N VAL A 77 -51.85 -8.32 72.86
CA VAL A 77 -52.23 -9.58 73.50
C VAL A 77 -53.75 -9.79 73.48
N LYS A 78 -54.56 -8.73 73.63
CA LYS A 78 -56.02 -8.81 73.48
C LYS A 78 -56.44 -9.20 72.07
N ALA A 79 -55.77 -8.67 71.05
CA ALA A 79 -56.02 -9.06 69.67
C ALA A 79 -55.72 -10.55 69.43
N ALA A 80 -54.59 -11.05 69.94
CA ALA A 80 -54.22 -12.46 69.84
C ALA A 80 -55.20 -13.41 70.57
N LEU A 81 -55.73 -13.00 71.73
CA LEU A 81 -56.76 -13.77 72.44
C LEU A 81 -58.09 -13.83 71.66
N ALA A 82 -58.51 -12.73 71.04
CA ALA A 82 -59.73 -12.69 70.24
C ALA A 82 -59.63 -13.58 68.99
N GLU A 83 -58.46 -13.62 68.33
CA GLU A 83 -58.21 -14.54 67.21
C GLU A 83 -58.24 -16.01 67.66
N ALA A 84 -57.65 -16.33 68.81
CA ALA A 84 -57.67 -17.68 69.36
C ALA A 84 -59.10 -18.16 69.69
N GLU A 85 -59.96 -17.28 70.24
CA GLU A 85 -61.36 -17.59 70.50
C GLU A 85 -62.18 -17.77 69.22
N ALA A 86 -61.93 -16.96 68.19
CA ALA A 86 -62.57 -17.11 66.88
C ALA A 86 -62.23 -18.45 66.19
N ILE A 87 -60.97 -18.91 66.33
CA ILE A 87 -60.54 -20.22 65.82
C ILE A 87 -61.24 -21.35 66.58
N LYS A 88 -61.36 -21.23 67.91
CA LYS A 88 -62.06 -22.22 68.75
C LYS A 88 -63.56 -22.30 68.44
N ALA A 89 -64.20 -21.17 68.12
CA ALA A 89 -65.60 -21.11 67.70
C ALA A 89 -65.83 -21.77 66.33
N ARG A 90 -64.89 -21.63 65.39
CA ARG A 90 -64.93 -22.34 64.09
C ARG A 90 -64.76 -23.85 64.22
N ALA A 91 -63.94 -24.31 65.18
CA ALA A 91 -63.73 -25.73 65.43
C ALA A 91 -64.95 -26.42 66.08
N LEU A 92 -65.73 -25.71 66.90
CA LEU A 92 -66.92 -26.28 67.57
C LEU A 92 -68.13 -26.45 66.64
N ALA A 93 -68.17 -25.75 65.50
CA ALA A 93 -69.25 -25.82 64.52
C ALA A 93 -69.18 -27.07 63.60
N ALA A 94 -68.15 -27.91 63.72
CA ALA A 94 -67.83 -28.97 62.77
C ALA A 94 -68.16 -30.42 63.23
N ALA A 95 -68.96 -30.64 64.29
CA ALA A 95 -69.14 -31.97 64.87
C ALA A 95 -70.61 -32.45 64.97
N LYS A 96 -71.20 -32.95 63.87
CA LYS A 96 -72.18 -34.07 63.86
C LYS A 96 -72.58 -34.52 62.43
N PRO A 97 -72.44 -35.81 62.04
CA PRO A 97 -72.92 -36.34 60.75
C PRO A 97 -74.19 -37.21 60.89
N ALA A 98 -74.98 -37.34 59.81
CA ALA A 98 -76.29 -38.01 59.81
C ALA A 98 -76.75 -38.54 58.44
N THR A 99 -75.91 -39.16 57.61
CA THR A 99 -76.36 -39.89 56.39
C THR A 99 -75.39 -41.01 55.95
N LEU A 100 -75.85 -41.94 55.08
CA LEU A 100 -75.02 -42.99 54.46
C LEU A 100 -73.91 -42.44 53.53
N LEU A 101 -73.98 -41.18 53.10
CA LEU A 101 -72.85 -40.47 52.51
C LEU A 101 -71.72 -40.28 53.53
N ASP A 102 -72.05 -40.16 54.81
CA ASP A 102 -71.09 -40.00 55.91
C ASP A 102 -70.38 -41.31 56.27
N ALA A 103 -70.95 -42.48 55.92
CA ALA A 103 -70.26 -43.77 56.09
C ALA A 103 -69.15 -43.96 55.04
N VAL A 104 -69.43 -43.59 53.77
CA VAL A 104 -68.42 -43.56 52.69
C VAL A 104 -67.42 -42.42 52.91
N ALA A 105 -67.87 -41.27 53.43
CA ALA A 105 -66.98 -40.19 53.84
C ALA A 105 -66.11 -40.58 55.06
N ALA A 106 -66.61 -41.38 56.01
CA ALA A 106 -65.83 -41.90 57.12
C ALA A 106 -64.76 -42.91 56.67
N GLU A 107 -65.07 -43.77 55.69
CA GLU A 107 -64.11 -44.71 55.11
C GLU A 107 -63.01 -43.98 54.32
N HIS A 108 -63.36 -42.95 53.53
CA HIS A 108 -62.38 -42.10 52.87
C HIS A 108 -61.62 -41.17 53.83
N GLN A 109 -62.25 -40.70 54.92
CA GLN A 109 -61.56 -39.97 55.99
C GLN A 109 -60.53 -40.85 56.71
N ASN A 110 -60.82 -42.14 56.91
CA ASN A 110 -59.85 -43.08 57.46
C ASN A 110 -58.64 -43.25 56.53
N ILE A 111 -58.87 -43.37 55.21
CA ILE A 111 -57.78 -43.44 54.22
C ILE A 111 -56.96 -42.14 54.20
N PHE A 112 -57.59 -40.96 54.21
CA PHE A 112 -56.88 -39.68 54.25
C PHE A 112 -56.11 -39.49 55.55
N ALA A 113 -56.67 -39.88 56.70
CA ALA A 113 -55.99 -39.83 57.99
C ALA A 113 -54.80 -40.80 58.07
N GLU A 114 -54.89 -41.97 57.44
CA GLU A 114 -53.79 -42.92 57.32
C GLU A 114 -52.67 -42.38 56.41
N VAL A 115 -53.03 -41.76 55.29
CA VAL A 115 -52.08 -41.11 54.38
C VAL A 115 -51.41 -39.91 55.06
N GLU A 116 -52.14 -39.09 55.81
CA GLU A 116 -51.57 -37.99 56.60
C GLU A 116 -50.59 -38.51 57.67
N ARG A 117 -50.92 -39.63 58.34
CA ARG A 117 -49.97 -40.31 59.25
C ARG A 117 -48.75 -40.83 58.51
N ALA A 118 -48.91 -41.37 57.31
CA ALA A 118 -47.80 -41.82 56.48
C ALA A 118 -46.89 -40.65 56.05
N ILE A 119 -47.45 -39.47 55.76
CA ILE A 119 -46.68 -38.24 55.48
C ILE A 119 -45.86 -37.83 56.71
N VAL A 120 -46.47 -37.83 57.90
CA VAL A 120 -45.76 -37.53 59.16
C VAL A 120 -44.66 -38.56 59.43
N ASN A 121 -44.94 -39.85 59.23
CA ASN A 121 -43.95 -40.90 59.42
C ASN A 121 -42.80 -40.79 58.41
N ALA A 122 -43.09 -40.50 57.13
CA ALA A 122 -42.07 -40.23 56.13
C ALA A 122 -41.18 -39.05 56.51
N ARG A 123 -41.77 -37.96 57.04
CA ARG A 123 -40.99 -36.82 57.55
C ARG A 123 -40.11 -37.20 58.75
N GLN A 124 -40.59 -38.08 59.64
CA GLN A 124 -39.80 -38.59 60.77
C GLN A 124 -38.65 -39.50 60.32
N GLU A 125 -38.89 -40.41 59.38
CA GLU A 125 -37.84 -41.25 58.77
C GLU A 125 -36.81 -40.41 58.01
N ALA A 126 -37.25 -39.36 57.33
CA ALA A 126 -36.35 -38.39 56.70
C ALA A 126 -35.52 -37.62 57.74
N ALA A 127 -36.11 -37.23 58.88
CA ALA A 127 -35.38 -36.60 59.99
C ALA A 127 -34.39 -37.56 60.66
N ALA A 128 -34.65 -38.87 60.63
CA ALA A 128 -33.73 -39.91 61.08
C ALA A 128 -32.61 -40.24 60.06
N GLY A 129 -32.58 -39.57 58.90
CA GLY A 129 -31.58 -39.75 57.85
C GLY A 129 -31.92 -40.85 56.83
N ASN A 130 -33.04 -41.55 56.99
CA ASN A 130 -33.47 -42.63 56.10
C ASN A 130 -34.29 -42.10 54.92
N HIS A 131 -33.73 -41.16 54.14
CA HIS A 131 -34.45 -40.45 53.08
C HIS A 131 -35.03 -41.37 51.99
N LYS A 132 -34.36 -42.48 51.66
CA LYS A 132 -34.87 -43.47 50.70
C LYS A 132 -36.16 -44.14 51.21
N ARG A 133 -36.16 -44.52 52.50
CA ARG A 133 -37.31 -45.15 53.16
C ARG A 133 -38.49 -44.18 53.26
N ALA A 134 -38.21 -42.91 53.57
CA ALA A 134 -39.20 -41.85 53.61
C ALA A 134 -39.88 -41.61 52.25
N LEU A 135 -39.12 -41.59 51.16
CA LEU A 135 -39.67 -41.45 49.80
C LEU A 135 -40.51 -42.66 49.39
N GLU A 136 -40.08 -43.88 49.74
CA GLU A 136 -40.87 -45.12 49.53
C GLU A 136 -42.21 -45.07 50.27
N ILE A 137 -42.24 -44.56 51.51
CA ILE A 137 -43.47 -44.38 52.30
C ILE A 137 -44.41 -43.38 51.62
N LEU A 138 -43.89 -42.25 51.13
CA LEU A 138 -44.70 -41.26 50.40
C LEU A 138 -45.22 -41.77 49.05
N GLU A 139 -44.44 -42.59 48.35
CA GLU A 139 -44.87 -43.20 47.09
C GLU A 139 -45.96 -44.26 47.31
N GLY A 140 -45.79 -45.10 48.33
CA GLY A 140 -46.83 -46.02 48.78
C GLY A 140 -48.11 -45.28 49.17
N ALA A 141 -48.00 -44.25 50.01
CA ALA A 141 -49.14 -43.45 50.47
C ALA A 141 -49.89 -42.75 49.33
N ASN A 142 -49.18 -42.29 48.29
CA ASN A 142 -49.80 -41.71 47.10
C ASN A 142 -50.60 -42.74 46.28
N GLY A 143 -50.13 -44.00 46.25
CA GLY A 143 -50.80 -45.11 45.55
C GLY A 143 -52.12 -45.54 46.20
N TYR A 144 -52.29 -45.31 47.51
CA TYR A 144 -53.53 -45.61 48.25
C TYR A 144 -54.61 -44.52 48.12
N LEU A 145 -54.32 -43.36 47.51
CA LEU A 145 -55.27 -42.26 47.39
C LEU A 145 -56.26 -42.45 46.21
N PRO A 146 -57.57 -42.37 46.46
CA PRO A 146 -58.58 -42.44 45.40
C PRO A 146 -58.45 -41.28 44.42
N ASN A 147 -58.78 -41.50 43.14
CA ASN A 147 -58.63 -40.49 42.10
C ASN A 147 -59.83 -39.53 42.04
N ASN A 148 -59.91 -38.61 43.02
CA ASN A 148 -60.96 -37.60 43.11
C ASN A 148 -60.41 -36.23 43.58
N THR A 149 -61.22 -35.18 43.46
CA THR A 149 -60.82 -33.79 43.80
C THR A 149 -60.51 -33.61 45.29
N ALA A 150 -61.11 -34.43 46.18
CA ALA A 150 -60.85 -34.36 47.61
C ALA A 150 -59.43 -34.88 47.97
N ALA A 151 -58.94 -35.88 47.24
CA ALA A 151 -57.59 -36.42 47.40
C ALA A 151 -56.50 -35.50 46.82
N GLN A 152 -56.87 -34.52 45.98
CA GLN A 152 -55.92 -33.60 45.34
C GLN A 152 -55.08 -32.83 46.36
N LYS A 153 -55.71 -32.31 47.41
CA LYS A 153 -55.02 -31.56 48.46
C LYS A 153 -54.00 -32.42 49.21
N VAL A 154 -54.34 -33.68 49.49
CA VAL A 154 -53.42 -34.63 50.13
C VAL A 154 -52.28 -35.03 49.20
N ARG A 155 -52.54 -35.14 47.88
CA ARG A 155 -51.48 -35.33 46.88
C ARG A 155 -50.53 -34.14 46.82
N ASP A 156 -51.06 -32.91 46.90
CA ASP A 156 -50.25 -31.71 46.96
C ASP A 156 -49.36 -31.73 48.23
N ASP A 157 -49.92 -32.11 49.38
CA ASP A 157 -49.17 -32.28 50.63
C ASP A 157 -48.08 -33.38 50.52
N ILE A 158 -48.35 -34.49 49.83
CA ILE A 158 -47.34 -35.51 49.51
C ILE A 158 -46.24 -34.95 48.60
N THR A 159 -46.60 -34.14 47.59
CA THR A 159 -45.60 -33.53 46.69
C THR A 159 -44.73 -32.51 47.39
N ILE A 160 -45.30 -31.70 48.28
CA ILE A 160 -44.57 -30.76 49.13
C ILE A 160 -43.63 -31.53 50.07
N ALA A 161 -44.14 -32.54 50.78
CA ALA A 161 -43.31 -33.38 51.64
C ALA A 161 -42.19 -34.10 50.86
N ARG A 162 -42.46 -34.55 49.63
CA ARG A 162 -41.45 -35.16 48.75
C ARG A 162 -40.40 -34.15 48.32
N GLN A 163 -40.78 -32.92 47.98
CA GLN A 163 -39.84 -31.84 47.68
C GLN A 163 -38.99 -31.46 48.89
N GLU A 164 -39.60 -31.30 50.07
CA GLU A 164 -38.89 -31.06 51.33
C GLU A 164 -37.85 -32.14 51.60
N ILE A 165 -38.24 -33.43 51.51
CA ILE A 165 -37.34 -34.55 51.78
C ILE A 165 -36.21 -34.64 50.75
N ASN A 166 -36.48 -34.36 49.47
CA ASN A 166 -35.44 -34.31 48.44
C ASN A 166 -34.47 -33.14 48.66
N LEU A 167 -34.96 -31.96 49.04
CA LEU A 167 -34.12 -30.81 49.41
C LEU A 167 -33.25 -31.14 50.63
N HIS A 168 -33.81 -31.82 51.64
CA HIS A 168 -33.04 -32.28 52.80
C HIS A 168 -32.00 -33.36 52.46
N LYS A 169 -32.31 -34.26 51.52
CA LYS A 169 -31.34 -35.25 51.00
C LYS A 169 -30.17 -34.59 50.26
N GLU A 170 -30.42 -33.50 49.54
CA GLU A 170 -29.39 -32.75 48.81
C GLU A 170 -28.58 -31.81 49.71
N ALA A 171 -29.18 -31.25 50.77
CA ALA A 171 -28.56 -30.27 51.67
C ALA A 171 -27.66 -30.86 52.79
N GLY A 172 -27.75 -32.16 53.08
CA GLY A 172 -27.01 -32.75 54.20
C GLY A 172 -27.40 -32.13 55.57
N PRO A 173 -26.50 -32.03 56.56
CA PRO A 173 -26.84 -31.62 57.94
C PRO A 173 -27.18 -30.11 58.12
N GLN A 174 -27.29 -29.31 57.06
CA GLN A 174 -27.66 -27.88 57.15
C GLN A 174 -29.04 -27.60 56.55
N SER A 175 -29.81 -26.70 57.18
CA SER A 175 -31.20 -26.45 56.78
C SER A 175 -31.32 -25.58 55.51
N PRO A 176 -32.35 -25.79 54.67
CA PRO A 176 -32.58 -25.00 53.44
C PRO A 176 -32.61 -23.48 53.66
N ASP A 177 -33.11 -23.03 54.81
CA ASP A 177 -33.15 -21.62 55.22
C ASP A 177 -31.76 -21.00 55.43
N GLN A 178 -30.75 -21.80 55.82
CA GLN A 178 -29.39 -21.31 56.02
C GLN A 178 -28.72 -21.01 54.67
N ILE A 179 -28.88 -21.90 53.69
CA ILE A 179 -28.32 -21.75 52.34
C ILE A 179 -28.92 -20.53 51.63
N ALA A 180 -30.24 -20.34 51.71
CA ALA A 180 -30.91 -19.18 51.13
C ALA A 180 -30.45 -17.85 51.76
N ARG A 181 -30.23 -17.83 53.09
CA ARG A 181 -29.70 -16.65 53.79
C ARG A 181 -28.25 -16.35 53.38
N GLU A 182 -27.41 -17.38 53.26
CA GLU A 182 -26.02 -17.22 52.82
C GLU A 182 -25.91 -16.70 51.39
N GLU A 183 -26.76 -17.18 50.47
CA GLU A 183 -26.78 -16.72 49.08
C GLU A 183 -27.25 -15.26 48.95
N VAL A 184 -28.29 -14.86 49.71
CA VAL A 184 -28.74 -13.45 49.77
C VAL A 184 -27.64 -12.54 50.31
N VAL A 185 -26.90 -12.99 51.34
CA VAL A 185 -25.75 -12.24 51.88
C VAL A 185 -24.61 -12.15 50.86
N ALA A 186 -24.34 -13.21 50.10
CA ALA A 186 -23.32 -13.22 49.05
C ALA A 186 -23.68 -12.25 47.90
N LEU A 187 -24.93 -12.27 47.42
CA LEU A 187 -25.45 -11.33 46.42
C LEU A 187 -25.43 -9.88 46.91
N ALA A 188 -25.78 -9.64 48.18
CA ALA A 188 -25.69 -8.31 48.78
C ALA A 188 -24.24 -7.80 48.82
N LYS A 189 -23.27 -8.63 49.20
CA LYS A 189 -21.83 -8.30 49.17
C LYS A 189 -21.35 -8.01 47.75
N ALA A 190 -21.73 -8.84 46.77
CA ALA A 190 -21.37 -8.64 45.37
C ALA A 190 -21.93 -7.32 44.79
N ASN A 191 -23.19 -7.00 45.11
CA ASN A 191 -23.80 -5.73 44.73
C ASN A 191 -23.12 -4.53 45.40
N GLN A 192 -22.72 -4.66 46.67
CA GLN A 192 -21.99 -3.62 47.38
C GLN A 192 -20.61 -3.35 46.76
N LEU A 193 -19.89 -4.38 46.34
CA LEU A 193 -18.59 -4.23 45.65
C LEU A 193 -18.73 -3.48 44.33
N LYS A 194 -19.76 -3.80 43.53
CA LYS A 194 -20.06 -3.08 42.28
C LYS A 194 -20.43 -1.61 42.53
N ILE A 195 -21.20 -1.34 43.58
CA ILE A 195 -21.55 0.02 43.99
C ILE A 195 -20.30 0.79 44.40
N ASN A 196 -19.40 0.20 45.19
CA ASN A 196 -18.16 0.84 45.63
C ASN A 196 -17.26 1.19 44.43
N LYS A 197 -17.08 0.25 43.48
CA LYS A 197 -16.31 0.48 42.25
C LYS A 197 -16.93 1.59 41.39
N GLY A 198 -18.25 1.56 41.21
CA GLY A 198 -18.98 2.61 40.49
C GLY A 198 -18.86 3.97 41.16
N ALA A 199 -18.89 4.03 42.50
CA ALA A 199 -18.73 5.26 43.28
C ALA A 199 -17.35 5.89 43.09
N GLU A 200 -16.29 5.07 43.11
CA GLU A 200 -14.92 5.53 42.89
C GLU A 200 -14.74 6.18 41.51
N LEU A 201 -15.28 5.54 40.46
CA LEU A 201 -15.27 6.09 39.10
C LEU A 201 -16.05 7.42 39.00
N ILE A 202 -17.17 7.55 39.71
CA ILE A 202 -17.93 8.80 39.77
C ILE A 202 -17.12 9.91 40.45
N ASP A 203 -16.43 9.61 41.56
CA ASP A 203 -15.59 10.58 42.28
C ASP A 203 -14.40 11.05 41.42
N GLN A 204 -13.76 10.13 40.70
CA GLN A 204 -12.70 10.46 39.75
C GLN A 204 -13.22 11.36 38.62
N ALA A 205 -14.38 11.02 38.03
CA ALA A 205 -14.98 11.81 36.97
C ALA A 205 -15.38 13.22 37.43
N GLU A 206 -15.90 13.36 38.65
CA GLU A 206 -16.18 14.68 39.25
C GLU A 206 -14.91 15.50 39.43
N SER A 207 -13.80 14.88 39.84
CA SER A 207 -12.52 15.56 39.96
C SER A 207 -12.01 16.09 38.61
N LEU A 208 -12.14 15.29 37.56
CA LEU A 208 -11.77 15.68 36.19
C LEU A 208 -12.69 16.78 35.64
N ALA A 209 -14.00 16.67 35.89
CA ALA A 209 -14.97 17.69 35.47
C ALA A 209 -14.69 19.08 36.09
N ARG A 210 -14.17 19.11 37.32
CA ARG A 210 -13.76 20.35 38.00
C ARG A 210 -12.54 21.00 37.36
N LYS A 211 -11.52 20.22 36.98
CA LYS A 211 -10.31 20.74 36.31
C LYS A 211 -10.64 21.41 34.97
N GLY A 212 -11.53 20.81 34.20
CA GLY A 212 -12.30 21.50 33.17
C GLY A 212 -11.63 21.71 31.81
N SER A 213 -10.47 21.13 31.54
CA SER A 213 -9.95 21.08 30.17
C SER A 213 -10.82 20.17 29.28
N ALA A 214 -10.81 20.39 27.96
CA ALA A 214 -11.62 19.60 27.03
C ALA A 214 -11.31 18.09 27.12
N ALA A 215 -10.02 17.73 27.19
CA ALA A 215 -9.56 16.35 27.30
C ALA A 215 -10.02 15.70 28.62
N GLU A 216 -9.91 16.41 29.74
CA GLU A 216 -10.35 15.89 31.05
C GLU A 216 -11.87 15.73 31.11
N LEU A 217 -12.64 16.61 30.46
CA LEU A 217 -14.09 16.45 30.37
C LEU A 217 -14.46 15.20 29.56
N ASP A 218 -13.70 14.86 28.50
CA ASP A 218 -13.94 13.64 27.70
C ASP A 218 -13.63 12.39 28.51
N GLU A 219 -12.53 12.41 29.26
CA GLU A 219 -12.17 11.33 30.18
C GLU A 219 -13.20 11.16 31.30
N ALA A 220 -13.72 12.27 31.86
CA ALA A 220 -14.79 12.23 32.86
C ALA A 220 -16.07 11.57 32.32
N VAL A 221 -16.48 11.86 31.08
CA VAL A 221 -17.66 11.20 30.47
C VAL A 221 -17.41 9.70 30.30
N LYS A 222 -16.21 9.29 29.86
CA LYS A 222 -15.85 7.87 29.74
C LYS A 222 -15.94 7.14 31.07
N GLN A 223 -15.40 7.72 32.15
CA GLN A 223 -15.48 7.15 33.50
C GLN A 223 -16.92 7.04 33.99
N LEU A 224 -17.78 8.03 33.69
CA LEU A 224 -19.20 7.98 34.03
C LEU A 224 -19.98 6.93 33.22
N ASP A 225 -19.62 6.70 31.96
CA ASP A 225 -20.18 5.62 31.15
C ASP A 225 -19.77 4.25 31.70
N GLU A 226 -18.51 4.08 32.09
CA GLU A 226 -18.03 2.85 32.74
C GLU A 226 -18.71 2.62 34.09
N ALA A 227 -18.83 3.65 34.93
CA ALA A 227 -19.57 3.58 36.19
C ALA A 227 -21.04 3.18 35.97
N SER A 228 -21.68 3.68 34.91
CA SER A 228 -23.06 3.34 34.57
C SER A 228 -23.25 1.87 34.16
N LYS A 229 -22.21 1.23 33.58
CA LYS A 229 -22.21 -0.18 33.20
C LYS A 229 -21.99 -1.10 34.40
N GLU A 230 -21.15 -0.69 35.35
CA GLU A 230 -20.84 -1.47 36.55
C GLU A 230 -21.98 -1.47 37.58
N LEU A 231 -22.78 -0.40 37.63
CA LEU A 231 -23.84 -0.26 38.63
C LEU A 231 -25.00 -1.26 38.42
N PRO A 232 -25.38 -2.05 39.45
CA PRO A 232 -26.47 -3.01 39.34
C PRO A 232 -27.83 -2.32 39.25
N VAL A 233 -28.81 -3.00 38.63
CA VAL A 233 -30.19 -2.48 38.54
C VAL A 233 -30.97 -2.75 39.82
N ASN A 234 -30.68 -2.01 40.89
CA ASN A 234 -31.38 -2.14 42.18
C ASN A 234 -31.64 -0.77 42.84
N VAL A 235 -32.41 -0.78 43.95
CA VAL A 235 -32.78 0.43 44.70
C VAL A 235 -31.56 1.12 45.33
N ALA A 236 -30.57 0.34 45.80
CA ALA A 236 -29.35 0.86 46.41
C ALA A 236 -28.45 1.64 45.43
N ALA A 237 -28.44 1.26 44.14
CA ALA A 237 -27.67 1.92 43.09
C ALA A 237 -28.37 3.16 42.49
N LYS A 238 -29.63 3.43 42.83
CA LYS A 238 -30.38 4.61 42.36
C LYS A 238 -29.67 5.95 42.61
N PRO A 239 -29.21 6.28 43.85
CA PRO A 239 -28.54 7.56 44.10
C PRO A 239 -27.27 7.77 43.28
N TYR A 240 -26.53 6.70 42.96
CA TYR A 240 -25.33 6.77 42.12
C TYR A 240 -25.67 7.04 40.66
N ARG A 241 -26.76 6.46 40.15
CA ARG A 241 -27.25 6.76 38.79
C ARG A 241 -27.79 8.18 38.66
N ASP A 242 -28.47 8.67 39.70
CA ASP A 242 -28.88 10.08 39.77
C ASP A 242 -27.66 11.01 39.81
N ARG A 243 -26.62 10.64 40.57
CA ARG A 243 -25.34 11.38 40.61
C ARG A 243 -24.66 11.40 39.23
N ILE A 244 -24.56 10.26 38.53
CA ILE A 244 -24.04 10.20 37.15
C ILE A 244 -24.81 11.15 36.23
N LYS A 245 -26.14 11.14 36.30
CA LYS A 245 -27.00 12.03 35.51
C LYS A 245 -26.68 13.51 35.79
N GLN A 246 -26.54 13.89 37.05
CA GLN A 246 -26.17 15.26 37.45
C GLN A 246 -24.79 15.68 36.93
N VAL A 247 -23.78 14.83 37.08
CA VAL A 247 -22.40 15.13 36.64
C VAL A 247 -22.32 15.23 35.12
N LYS A 248 -22.98 14.33 34.37
CA LYS A 248 -23.07 14.46 32.90
C LYS A 248 -23.78 15.73 32.47
N GLY A 249 -24.86 16.11 33.17
CA GLY A 249 -25.54 17.39 32.97
C GLY A 249 -24.60 18.58 33.14
N TYR A 250 -23.83 18.60 34.23
CA TYR A 250 -22.82 19.64 34.45
C TYR A 250 -21.80 19.70 33.31
N ILE A 251 -21.25 18.56 32.88
CA ILE A 251 -20.27 18.50 31.79
C ILE A 251 -20.85 19.04 30.48
N PHE A 252 -22.05 18.60 30.09
CA PHE A 252 -22.68 19.07 28.85
C PHE A 252 -23.00 20.56 28.89
N SER A 253 -23.47 21.09 30.04
CA SER A 253 -23.69 22.53 30.18
C SER A 253 -22.39 23.32 30.04
N LYS A 254 -21.29 22.86 30.65
CA LYS A 254 -19.97 23.51 30.57
C LYS A 254 -19.42 23.50 29.15
N ARG A 255 -19.56 22.38 28.43
CA ARG A 255 -19.19 22.28 27.00
C ARG A 255 -20.03 23.17 26.12
N ALA A 256 -21.34 23.25 26.37
CA ALA A 256 -22.21 24.16 25.64
C ALA A 256 -21.75 25.61 25.81
N PHE A 257 -21.46 26.05 27.04
CA PHE A 257 -20.95 27.40 27.29
C PHE A 257 -19.60 27.67 26.65
N ALA A 258 -18.64 26.75 26.79
CA ALA A 258 -17.34 26.86 26.14
C ALA A 258 -17.47 26.97 24.62
N ALA A 259 -18.27 26.10 24.00
CA ALA A 259 -18.53 26.16 22.55
C ALA A 259 -19.22 27.47 22.12
N ILE A 260 -20.06 28.06 22.97
CA ILE A 260 -20.64 29.38 22.67
C ILE A 260 -19.57 30.48 22.74
N ASP A 261 -18.71 30.45 23.75
CA ASP A 261 -17.64 31.44 23.91
C ASP A 261 -16.58 31.31 22.79
N ASP A 262 -16.33 30.09 22.30
CA ASP A 262 -15.53 29.78 21.11
C ASP A 262 -16.24 30.12 19.78
N ARG A 263 -17.48 30.61 19.85
CA ARG A 263 -18.33 30.98 18.70
C ARG A 263 -18.69 29.80 17.79
N GLU A 264 -18.72 28.58 18.33
CA GLU A 264 -19.06 27.35 17.62
C GLU A 264 -20.53 26.94 17.88
N MET A 265 -21.46 27.72 17.33
CA MET A 265 -22.91 27.58 17.62
C MET A 265 -23.50 26.19 17.32
N ASN A 266 -22.98 25.47 16.33
CA ASN A 266 -23.44 24.12 15.99
C ASN A 266 -23.01 23.08 17.04
N ARG A 267 -21.78 23.20 17.56
CA ARG A 267 -21.31 22.32 18.64
C ARG A 267 -22.02 22.65 19.95
N ALA A 268 -22.22 23.94 20.24
CA ALA A 268 -23.05 24.37 21.37
C ALA A 268 -24.47 23.76 21.31
N ASP A 269 -25.15 23.82 20.16
CA ASP A 269 -26.49 23.22 20.00
C ASP A 269 -26.48 21.70 20.25
N SER A 270 -25.44 20.99 19.80
CA SER A 270 -25.30 19.55 20.03
C SER A 270 -25.18 19.20 21.53
N HIS A 271 -24.34 19.92 22.28
CA HIS A 271 -24.19 19.70 23.72
C HIS A 271 -25.45 20.06 24.51
N ILE A 272 -26.21 21.07 24.06
CA ILE A 272 -27.51 21.41 24.65
C ILE A 272 -28.52 20.28 24.40
N ARG A 273 -28.55 19.70 23.19
CA ARG A 273 -29.41 18.53 22.90
C ARG A 273 -29.04 17.32 23.76
N ASP A 274 -27.76 17.10 24.02
CA ASP A 274 -27.32 16.02 24.91
C ASP A 274 -27.77 16.26 26.36
N TYR A 275 -27.75 17.51 26.82
CA TYR A 275 -28.33 17.90 28.10
C TYR A 275 -29.86 17.67 28.13
N GLU A 276 -30.58 18.08 27.08
CA GLU A 276 -32.02 17.90 26.93
C GLU A 276 -32.42 16.41 26.88
N ARG A 277 -31.61 15.54 26.26
CA ARG A 277 -31.83 14.09 26.27
C ARG A 277 -31.71 13.49 27.67
N LEU A 278 -30.85 14.03 28.53
CA LEU A 278 -30.68 13.55 29.90
C LEU A 278 -31.81 14.01 30.82
N PHE A 279 -32.16 15.29 30.82
CA PHE A 279 -33.11 15.89 31.77
C PHE A 279 -34.53 16.05 31.24
N GLY A 280 -34.70 16.01 29.92
CA GLY A 280 -35.93 16.39 29.23
C GLY A 280 -35.86 17.86 28.76
N ALA A 281 -36.39 18.13 27.56
CA ALA A 281 -36.44 19.48 27.01
C ALA A 281 -37.29 20.45 27.84
N ASP A 282 -38.22 19.92 28.65
CA ASP A 282 -39.09 20.71 29.50
C ASP A 282 -38.48 21.13 30.85
N ASP A 283 -37.31 20.60 31.21
CA ASP A 283 -36.63 20.93 32.46
C ASP A 283 -36.31 22.44 32.53
N PRO A 284 -36.55 23.12 33.68
CA PRO A 284 -36.27 24.55 33.82
C PRO A 284 -34.82 24.93 33.49
N SER A 285 -33.84 24.07 33.78
CA SER A 285 -32.43 24.31 33.51
C SER A 285 -32.13 24.17 32.01
N ALA A 286 -32.72 23.16 31.36
CA ALA A 286 -32.61 22.98 29.91
C ALA A 286 -33.23 24.18 29.16
N LYS A 287 -34.41 24.65 29.57
CA LYS A 287 -35.06 25.85 29.01
C LYS A 287 -34.22 27.11 29.18
N LYS A 288 -33.60 27.31 30.35
CA LYS A 288 -32.67 28.43 30.58
C LYS A 288 -31.45 28.36 29.66
N LEU A 289 -30.81 27.20 29.58
CA LEU A 289 -29.65 26.97 28.71
C LEU A 289 -30.00 27.22 27.22
N ARG A 290 -31.15 26.73 26.77
CA ARG A 290 -31.67 26.95 25.41
C ARG A 290 -31.93 28.43 25.14
N LEU A 291 -32.53 29.14 26.11
CA LEU A 291 -32.78 30.57 26.00
C LEU A 291 -31.48 31.37 25.88
N GLU A 292 -30.48 31.08 26.73
CA GLU A 292 -29.17 31.75 26.64
C GLU A 292 -28.47 31.48 25.31
N PHE A 293 -28.52 30.24 24.82
CA PHE A 293 -28.02 29.89 23.49
C PHE A 293 -28.73 30.68 22.39
N THR A 294 -30.06 30.76 22.40
CA THR A 294 -30.80 31.53 21.37
C THR A 294 -30.46 33.02 21.41
N LYS A 295 -30.29 33.61 22.60
CA LYS A 295 -29.85 35.00 22.77
C LYS A 295 -28.46 35.22 22.17
N LYS A 296 -27.48 34.41 22.59
CA LYS A 296 -26.09 34.53 22.08
C LYS A 296 -26.00 34.22 20.58
N LYS A 297 -26.80 33.27 20.05
CA LYS A 297 -26.88 32.98 18.61
C LYS A 297 -27.47 34.14 17.80
N SER A 298 -28.40 34.90 18.36
CA SER A 298 -28.98 36.07 17.68
C SER A 298 -28.06 37.30 17.66
N ASP A 299 -27.03 37.32 18.52
CA ASP A 299 -26.06 38.41 18.58
C ASP A 299 -25.00 38.27 17.46
N PRO A 300 -24.84 39.29 16.58
CA PRO A 300 -23.85 39.27 15.51
C PRO A 300 -22.39 39.04 15.95
N SER A 301 -22.06 39.38 17.20
CA SER A 301 -20.70 39.26 17.74
C SER A 301 -20.27 37.82 18.04
N TYR A 302 -21.22 36.89 18.14
CA TYR A 302 -20.97 35.46 18.39
C TYR A 302 -21.11 34.58 17.14
N LYS A 303 -21.25 35.18 15.95
CA LYS A 303 -21.20 34.44 14.69
C LYS A 303 -19.81 33.86 14.47
N SER A 304 -19.75 32.60 14.06
CA SER A 304 -18.47 31.94 13.79
C SER A 304 -17.81 32.54 12.55
N VAL A 305 -16.48 32.44 12.45
CA VAL A 305 -15.74 32.86 11.24
C VAL A 305 -16.24 32.12 10.00
N ASP A 306 -16.65 30.85 10.14
CA ASP A 306 -17.23 30.06 9.05
C ASP A 306 -18.65 30.50 8.68
N GLU A 307 -19.41 31.11 9.59
CA GLU A 307 -20.74 31.66 9.28
C GLU A 307 -20.63 33.02 8.57
N ASN A 308 -19.64 33.83 8.93
CA ASN A 308 -19.37 35.11 8.27
C ASN A 308 -18.61 34.94 6.95
N SER A 309 -17.84 33.86 6.80
CA SER A 309 -17.08 33.53 5.59
C SER A 309 -17.01 32.01 5.40
N PRO A 310 -18.06 31.41 4.78
CA PRO A 310 -18.12 29.97 4.56
C PRO A 310 -16.88 29.42 3.86
N GLY A 311 -16.20 28.49 4.52
CA GLY A 311 -15.02 27.79 3.99
C GLY A 311 -13.68 28.52 4.18
N LEU A 312 -13.63 29.65 4.91
CA LEU A 312 -12.36 30.33 5.19
C LEU A 312 -11.39 29.43 5.97
N ARG A 313 -11.86 28.76 7.04
CA ARG A 313 -10.99 27.84 7.80
C ARG A 313 -10.51 26.66 6.97
N ALA A 314 -11.34 26.15 6.06
CA ALA A 314 -10.94 25.08 5.14
C ALA A 314 -9.86 25.55 4.14
N ARG A 315 -9.97 26.80 3.65
CA ARG A 315 -8.95 27.41 2.80
C ARG A 315 -7.65 27.67 3.58
N ASP A 316 -7.74 28.16 4.82
CA ASP A 316 -6.58 28.41 5.66
C ASP A 316 -5.84 27.12 6.03
N ALA A 317 -6.57 26.07 6.43
CA ALA A 317 -6.00 24.75 6.68
C ALA A 317 -5.34 24.16 5.41
N LYS A 318 -5.96 24.39 4.24
CA LYS A 318 -5.37 23.94 2.98
C LYS A 318 -4.11 24.71 2.62
N VAL A 319 -4.08 26.01 2.90
CA VAL A 319 -2.89 26.85 2.72
C VAL A 319 -1.76 26.40 3.64
N GLU A 320 -2.07 26.08 4.91
CA GLU A 320 -1.06 25.59 5.85
C GLU A 320 -0.41 24.27 5.39
N ASP A 321 -1.23 23.31 4.93
CA ASP A 321 -0.76 22.06 4.31
C ASP A 321 0.16 22.32 3.10
N LEU A 322 -0.25 23.24 2.21
CA LEU A 322 0.53 23.61 1.03
C LEU A 322 1.83 24.35 1.39
N LEU A 323 1.84 25.18 2.44
CA LEU A 323 3.05 25.85 2.92
C LEU A 323 4.06 24.83 3.46
N VAL A 324 3.62 23.86 4.26
CA VAL A 324 4.48 22.78 4.77
C VAL A 324 5.05 21.96 3.60
N LYS A 325 4.21 21.59 2.63
CA LYS A 325 4.65 20.88 1.42
C LYS A 325 5.64 21.68 0.58
N GLY A 326 5.39 22.98 0.41
CA GLY A 326 6.27 23.90 -0.31
C GLY A 326 7.64 24.02 0.35
N ARG A 327 7.68 24.11 1.69
CA ARG A 327 8.93 24.13 2.48
C ARG A 327 9.70 22.82 2.35
N ALA A 328 9.01 21.68 2.44
CA ALA A 328 9.63 20.37 2.30
C ALA A 328 10.29 20.19 0.92
N ARG A 329 9.57 20.54 -0.17
CA ARG A 329 10.10 20.51 -1.54
C ARG A 329 11.29 21.45 -1.73
N TYR A 330 11.20 22.65 -1.16
CA TYR A 330 12.30 23.63 -1.18
C TYR A 330 13.55 23.10 -0.49
N LEU A 331 13.42 22.49 0.69
CA LEU A 331 14.54 21.91 1.44
C LEU A 331 15.13 20.67 0.75
N TYR A 332 14.29 19.91 0.04
CA TYR A 332 14.72 18.76 -0.76
C TYR A 332 15.45 19.15 -2.06
N GLY A 333 15.42 20.43 -2.44
CA GLY A 333 16.03 20.94 -3.68
C GLY A 333 15.13 20.85 -4.92
N ASP A 334 13.87 20.43 -4.78
CA ASP A 334 12.86 20.51 -5.84
C ASP A 334 12.29 21.94 -5.93
N TYR A 335 13.11 22.84 -6.47
CA TYR A 335 12.79 24.26 -6.57
C TYR A 335 11.60 24.53 -7.51
N GLN A 336 11.45 23.75 -8.58
CA GLN A 336 10.35 23.90 -9.53
C GLN A 336 9.01 23.48 -8.90
N GLY A 337 8.96 22.29 -8.27
CA GLY A 337 7.78 21.82 -7.58
C GLY A 337 7.43 22.67 -6.35
N ALA A 338 8.42 23.20 -5.63
CA ALA A 338 8.19 24.16 -4.55
C ALA A 338 7.55 25.46 -5.08
N LEU A 339 8.03 25.99 -6.20
CA LEU A 339 7.50 27.22 -6.80
C LEU A 339 6.04 27.08 -7.26
N GLU A 340 5.68 25.94 -7.84
CA GLU A 340 4.28 25.61 -8.17
C GLU A 340 3.40 25.53 -6.92
N THR A 341 3.88 24.87 -5.87
CA THR A 341 3.16 24.75 -4.59
C THR A 341 2.91 26.13 -3.97
N TYR A 342 3.91 27.02 -3.98
CA TYR A 342 3.73 28.40 -3.50
C TYR A 342 2.84 29.25 -4.42
N ARG A 343 2.79 28.98 -5.73
CA ARG A 343 1.80 29.61 -6.63
C ARG A 343 0.39 29.17 -6.26
N GLU A 344 0.19 27.89 -5.95
CA GLU A 344 -1.09 27.37 -5.49
C GLU A 344 -1.53 28.03 -4.17
N VAL A 345 -0.63 28.21 -3.20
CA VAL A 345 -0.92 28.99 -1.97
C VAL A 345 -1.44 30.38 -2.29
N LEU A 346 -0.85 31.08 -3.25
CA LEU A 346 -1.26 32.43 -3.65
C LEU A 346 -2.61 32.47 -4.39
N GLN A 347 -3.09 31.35 -4.93
CA GLN A 347 -4.46 31.27 -5.47
C GLN A 347 -5.50 31.30 -4.35
N TYR A 348 -5.21 30.68 -3.21
CA TYR A 348 -6.09 30.68 -2.03
C TYR A 348 -5.93 31.94 -1.18
N GLN A 349 -4.70 32.40 -0.96
CA GLN A 349 -4.36 33.61 -0.20
C GLN A 349 -3.38 34.50 -1.00
N PRO A 350 -3.89 35.42 -1.83
CA PRO A 350 -3.05 36.30 -2.67
C PRO A 350 -2.10 37.23 -1.88
N SER A 351 -2.39 37.48 -0.61
CA SER A 351 -1.59 38.34 0.28
C SER A 351 -0.61 37.57 1.17
N ASN A 352 -0.48 36.25 1.04
CA ASN A 352 0.41 35.44 1.89
C ASN A 352 1.87 35.87 1.71
N ALA A 353 2.47 36.45 2.76
CA ALA A 353 3.82 37.00 2.72
C ALA A 353 4.90 35.93 2.59
N GLU A 354 4.68 34.77 3.20
CA GLU A 354 5.64 33.67 3.22
C GLU A 354 5.80 33.06 1.82
N ALA A 355 4.70 32.73 1.14
CA ALA A 355 4.73 32.17 -0.20
C ALA A 355 5.43 33.11 -1.19
N LYS A 356 5.19 34.44 -1.09
CA LYS A 356 5.89 35.44 -1.91
C LYS A 356 7.38 35.49 -1.63
N ALA A 357 7.78 35.44 -0.36
CA ALA A 357 9.20 35.44 0.03
C ALA A 357 9.94 34.21 -0.54
N TYR A 358 9.35 33.01 -0.43
CA TYR A 358 9.96 31.81 -0.99
C TYR A 358 9.99 31.81 -2.53
N GLN A 359 9.00 32.37 -3.22
CA GLN A 359 9.06 32.51 -4.67
C GLN A 359 10.23 33.39 -5.13
N VAL A 360 10.47 34.52 -4.45
CA VAL A 360 11.61 35.39 -4.76
C VAL A 360 12.92 34.65 -4.52
N ARG A 361 13.05 34.00 -3.36
CA ARG A 361 14.26 33.24 -2.99
C ARG A 361 14.55 32.08 -3.96
N ILE A 362 13.52 31.34 -4.34
CA ILE A 362 13.64 30.24 -5.32
C ILE A 362 14.07 30.79 -6.69
N ARG A 363 13.47 31.88 -7.16
CA ARG A 363 13.87 32.50 -8.44
C ARG A 363 15.30 33.00 -8.42
N GLN A 364 15.75 33.55 -7.29
CA GLN A 364 17.13 33.95 -7.12
C GLN A 364 18.08 32.74 -7.19
N ILE A 365 17.78 31.64 -6.46
CA ILE A 365 18.55 30.40 -6.53
C ILE A 365 18.55 29.81 -7.94
N LEU A 366 17.41 29.78 -8.62
CA LEU A 366 17.30 29.30 -9.99
C LEU A 366 18.07 30.19 -10.97
N SER A 367 18.13 31.50 -10.73
CA SER A 367 18.89 32.45 -11.54
C SER A 367 20.40 32.29 -11.32
N GLU A 368 20.84 32.21 -10.06
CA GLU A 368 22.25 32.05 -9.67
C GLU A 368 22.80 30.67 -10.08
N ASN A 369 22.00 29.61 -9.94
CA ASN A 369 22.35 28.26 -10.37
C ASN A 369 21.91 27.92 -11.79
N SER A 370 21.37 28.88 -12.55
CA SER A 370 20.89 28.63 -13.93
C SER A 370 21.99 28.05 -14.81
N GLY A 371 23.25 28.47 -14.65
CA GLY A 371 24.38 27.89 -15.38
C GLY A 371 24.65 26.42 -15.05
N GLN A 372 24.55 26.03 -13.77
CA GLN A 372 24.76 24.65 -13.33
C GLN A 372 23.55 23.74 -13.65
N LEU A 373 22.34 24.26 -13.46
CA LEU A 373 21.09 23.55 -13.80
C LEU A 373 20.94 23.38 -15.31
N ASN A 374 21.22 24.42 -16.10
CA ASN A 374 21.26 24.30 -17.56
C ASN A 374 22.33 23.31 -17.99
N ARG A 375 23.53 23.31 -17.39
CA ARG A 375 24.53 22.26 -17.64
C ARG A 375 24.02 20.86 -17.29
N GLY A 376 23.33 20.69 -16.16
CA GLY A 376 22.74 19.41 -15.75
C GLY A 376 21.63 18.93 -16.68
N VAL A 377 20.73 19.82 -17.11
CA VAL A 377 19.65 19.53 -18.07
C VAL A 377 20.21 19.27 -19.46
N THR A 378 21.18 20.07 -19.92
CA THR A 378 21.88 19.85 -21.19
C THR A 378 22.65 18.54 -21.16
N LYS A 379 23.37 18.22 -20.07
CA LYS A 379 24.04 16.93 -19.88
C LYS A 379 23.03 15.78 -19.86
N GLY A 380 21.91 15.93 -19.15
CA GLY A 380 20.84 14.94 -19.13
C GLY A 380 20.26 14.71 -20.52
N LYS A 381 19.99 15.78 -21.27
CA LYS A 381 19.47 15.69 -22.65
C LYS A 381 20.50 15.12 -23.61
N LEU A 382 21.79 15.45 -23.45
CA LEU A 382 22.88 14.86 -24.23
C LEU A 382 23.05 13.37 -23.92
N LEU A 383 22.91 12.95 -22.65
CA LEU A 383 22.92 11.53 -22.27
C LEU A 383 21.70 10.78 -22.79
N GLU A 384 20.53 11.42 -22.82
CA GLU A 384 19.31 10.86 -23.43
C GLU A 384 19.47 10.72 -24.94
N LEU A 385 19.96 11.75 -25.64
CA LEU A 385 20.27 11.71 -27.07
C LEU A 385 21.39 10.69 -27.36
N LEU A 386 22.35 10.55 -26.44
CA LEU A 386 23.35 9.51 -26.50
C LEU A 386 22.66 8.14 -26.42
N ASP A 387 21.86 7.87 -25.39
CA ASP A 387 21.14 6.61 -25.25
C ASP A 387 20.26 6.30 -26.47
N GLU A 388 19.53 7.29 -26.99
CA GLU A 388 18.76 7.19 -28.22
C GLU A 388 19.62 6.86 -29.42
N SER A 389 20.79 7.49 -29.57
CA SER A 389 21.71 7.13 -30.64
C SER A 389 22.24 5.71 -30.46
N TRP A 390 22.48 5.26 -29.22
CA TRP A 390 23.04 3.94 -28.87
C TRP A 390 22.02 2.82 -28.98
N LYS A 391 20.72 3.13 -29.05
CA LYS A 391 19.73 2.17 -29.51
C LYS A 391 20.08 1.77 -30.93
N LEU A 392 20.22 0.46 -31.15
CA LEU A 392 20.40 -0.11 -32.47
C LEU A 392 19.27 0.42 -33.37
N PRO A 393 19.58 0.90 -34.59
CA PRO A 393 18.53 1.27 -35.54
C PRO A 393 17.61 0.07 -35.71
N GLU A 394 16.30 0.29 -35.58
CA GLU A 394 15.32 -0.77 -35.78
C GLU A 394 15.55 -1.35 -37.17
N VAL A 395 15.95 -2.62 -37.21
CA VAL A 395 16.07 -3.35 -38.47
C VAL A 395 14.66 -3.44 -39.00
N PHE A 396 14.33 -2.65 -40.03
CA PHE A 396 13.14 -2.85 -40.83
C PHE A 396 13.28 -4.23 -41.48
N SER A 397 12.87 -5.26 -40.74
CA SER A 397 12.39 -6.47 -41.34
C SER A 397 11.34 -5.98 -42.32
N LYS A 398 11.55 -6.16 -43.63
CA LYS A 398 10.39 -6.24 -44.51
C LYS A 398 9.47 -7.22 -43.79
N GLU A 399 8.26 -6.77 -43.43
CA GLU A 399 7.24 -7.67 -42.93
C GLU A 399 7.34 -8.94 -43.77
N PRO A 400 7.44 -10.13 -43.16
CA PRO A 400 7.42 -11.34 -43.96
C PRO A 400 6.20 -11.15 -44.84
N ILE A 401 6.42 -11.12 -46.16
CA ILE A 401 5.35 -10.96 -47.14
C ILE A 401 4.38 -12.04 -46.73
N SER A 402 3.32 -11.65 -46.03
CA SER A 402 2.28 -12.57 -45.59
C SER A 402 1.89 -13.26 -46.87
N ASP A 403 1.96 -14.58 -46.90
CA ASP A 403 1.73 -15.42 -48.08
C ASP A 403 0.48 -14.95 -48.82
N ARG A 404 0.62 -13.96 -49.71
CA ARG A 404 -0.36 -13.51 -50.69
C ARG A 404 -0.25 -14.39 -51.94
N THR A 405 0.18 -15.63 -51.74
CA THR A 405 0.15 -16.74 -52.68
C THR A 405 -1.13 -17.57 -52.52
N ARG A 406 -2.19 -17.00 -51.96
CA ARG A 406 -3.51 -17.65 -51.88
C ARG A 406 -4.56 -17.07 -52.84
N SER A 407 -4.12 -16.37 -53.90
CA SER A 407 -5.01 -15.85 -54.95
C SER A 407 -4.72 -16.37 -56.35
N ASP A 408 -3.85 -17.37 -56.50
CA ASP A 408 -3.52 -17.98 -57.81
C ASP A 408 -3.80 -19.49 -57.88
N VAL A 409 -4.45 -20.04 -56.85
CA VAL A 409 -4.94 -21.41 -56.89
C VAL A 409 -6.33 -21.38 -57.49
N ASP A 410 -6.50 -22.00 -58.65
CA ASP A 410 -7.81 -22.15 -59.32
C ASP A 410 -8.85 -22.66 -58.30
N PRO A 411 -10.02 -22.01 -58.16
CA PRO A 411 -11.02 -22.34 -57.15
C PRO A 411 -11.45 -23.81 -57.17
N ILE A 412 -11.34 -24.50 -58.32
CA ILE A 412 -11.65 -25.93 -58.42
C ILE A 412 -10.59 -26.82 -57.77
N VAL A 413 -9.31 -26.45 -57.83
CA VAL A 413 -8.24 -27.21 -57.16
C VAL A 413 -8.47 -27.17 -55.65
N GLU A 414 -8.84 -26.01 -55.12
CA GLU A 414 -9.16 -25.87 -53.69
C GLU A 414 -10.43 -26.65 -53.32
N LYS A 415 -11.44 -26.65 -54.19
CA LYS A 415 -12.68 -27.44 -54.04
C LYS A 415 -12.39 -28.95 -53.98
N MET A 416 -11.57 -29.48 -54.88
CA MET A 416 -11.18 -30.89 -54.89
C MET A 416 -10.32 -31.30 -53.69
N ARG A 417 -9.46 -30.39 -53.19
CA ARG A 417 -8.63 -30.63 -52.00
C ARG A 417 -9.44 -30.75 -50.73
N ASN A 418 -10.41 -29.85 -50.56
CA ASN A 418 -11.22 -29.75 -49.36
C ASN A 418 -12.32 -30.81 -49.28
N MET A 419 -12.68 -31.42 -50.41
CA MET A 419 -13.69 -32.47 -50.46
C MET A 419 -13.09 -33.82 -50.06
N ILE A 420 -13.36 -34.26 -48.83
CA ILE A 420 -12.90 -35.55 -48.28
C ILE A 420 -14.00 -36.58 -48.47
N ILE A 421 -13.70 -37.63 -49.24
CA ILE A 421 -14.64 -38.73 -49.53
C ILE A 421 -14.38 -39.88 -48.54
N PRO A 422 -15.40 -40.33 -47.78
CA PRO A 422 -15.23 -41.35 -46.74
C PRO A 422 -14.75 -42.69 -47.26
N GLU A 423 -15.38 -43.21 -48.31
CA GLU A 423 -15.02 -44.49 -48.94
C GLU A 423 -15.45 -44.51 -50.41
N ILE A 424 -14.55 -44.98 -51.27
CA ILE A 424 -14.80 -45.20 -52.69
C ILE A 424 -14.35 -46.63 -53.00
N ASN A 425 -15.19 -47.39 -53.68
CA ASN A 425 -14.90 -48.77 -54.05
C ASN A 425 -15.35 -49.03 -55.49
N PHE A 426 -14.38 -49.27 -56.38
CA PHE A 426 -14.61 -49.67 -57.76
C PHE A 426 -14.13 -51.10 -57.95
N ARG A 427 -14.96 -51.94 -58.60
CA ARG A 427 -14.65 -53.33 -58.91
C ARG A 427 -14.90 -53.57 -60.39
N ASP A 428 -13.82 -53.71 -61.15
CA ASP A 428 -13.75 -53.97 -62.58
C ASP A 428 -14.67 -53.06 -63.40
N LEU A 429 -14.69 -51.78 -63.04
CA LEU A 429 -15.55 -50.78 -63.66
C LEU A 429 -14.79 -50.08 -64.80
N PRO A 430 -15.37 -49.91 -66.01
CA PRO A 430 -14.75 -49.13 -67.08
C PRO A 430 -14.48 -47.68 -66.66
N PHE A 431 -13.37 -47.08 -67.11
CA PHE A 431 -12.94 -45.73 -66.72
C PHE A 431 -14.01 -44.66 -66.91
N ASP A 432 -14.76 -44.68 -68.02
CA ASP A 432 -15.86 -43.73 -68.23
C ASP A 432 -16.96 -43.84 -67.16
N LYS A 433 -17.22 -45.06 -66.67
CA LYS A 433 -18.18 -45.31 -65.59
C LYS A 433 -17.64 -44.89 -64.24
N VAL A 434 -16.33 -45.05 -64.03
CA VAL A 434 -15.64 -44.52 -62.84
C VAL A 434 -15.75 -43.00 -62.78
N VAL A 435 -15.50 -42.31 -63.89
CA VAL A 435 -15.61 -40.84 -63.97
C VAL A 435 -17.05 -40.36 -63.70
N GLN A 436 -18.06 -41.03 -64.28
CA GLN A 436 -19.48 -40.73 -63.99
C GLN A 436 -19.81 -40.89 -62.50
N GLN A 437 -19.31 -41.96 -61.87
CA GLN A 437 -19.55 -42.20 -60.45
C GLN A 437 -18.81 -41.19 -59.56
N LEU A 438 -17.58 -40.80 -59.92
CA LEU A 438 -16.86 -39.72 -59.24
C LEU A 438 -17.58 -38.38 -59.35
N GLN A 439 -18.19 -38.07 -60.49
CA GLN A 439 -18.97 -36.85 -60.65
C GLN A 439 -20.16 -36.83 -59.69
N ILE A 440 -20.91 -37.94 -59.58
CA ILE A 440 -22.03 -38.09 -58.62
C ILE A 440 -21.53 -37.97 -57.18
N ILE A 441 -20.44 -38.66 -56.83
CA ILE A 441 -19.82 -38.57 -55.50
C ILE A 441 -19.42 -37.12 -55.22
N SER A 442 -18.79 -36.43 -56.17
CA SER A 442 -18.36 -35.04 -56.01
C SER A 442 -19.54 -34.12 -55.70
N GLN A 443 -20.68 -34.33 -56.35
CA GLN A 443 -21.89 -33.54 -56.13
C GLN A 443 -22.46 -33.76 -54.72
N SER A 444 -22.45 -35.00 -54.23
CA SER A 444 -23.00 -35.35 -52.92
C SER A 444 -22.16 -34.84 -51.72
N TYR A 445 -20.84 -34.71 -51.90
CA TYR A 445 -19.92 -34.28 -50.84
C TYR A 445 -19.47 -32.82 -51.00
N ASP A 446 -20.01 -32.11 -51.98
CA ASP A 446 -19.82 -30.67 -52.16
C ASP A 446 -20.80 -29.87 -51.31
N LYS A 447 -20.30 -28.85 -50.61
CA LYS A 447 -21.13 -27.95 -49.80
C LYS A 447 -22.07 -27.09 -50.64
N SER A 448 -21.71 -26.78 -51.90
CA SER A 448 -22.58 -26.01 -52.81
C SER A 448 -23.53 -26.90 -53.62
N GLY A 449 -23.37 -28.23 -53.60
CA GLY A 449 -24.21 -29.17 -54.34
C GLY A 449 -24.02 -29.15 -55.86
N GLU A 450 -23.03 -28.40 -56.37
CA GLU A 450 -22.72 -28.29 -57.80
C GLU A 450 -21.72 -29.37 -58.26
N GLY A 451 -20.91 -29.91 -57.33
CA GLY A 451 -19.88 -30.90 -57.64
C GLY A 451 -18.74 -30.33 -58.47
N VAL A 452 -17.99 -31.22 -59.13
CA VAL A 452 -16.95 -30.85 -60.10
C VAL A 452 -17.30 -31.46 -61.46
N ASN A 453 -17.32 -30.64 -62.50
CA ASN A 453 -17.59 -31.09 -63.86
C ASN A 453 -16.40 -31.86 -64.42
N MET A 454 -16.64 -33.07 -64.89
CA MET A 454 -15.61 -33.99 -65.39
C MET A 454 -15.99 -34.46 -66.79
N ILE A 455 -15.04 -34.40 -67.73
CA ILE A 455 -15.21 -34.89 -69.09
C ILE A 455 -14.04 -35.80 -69.48
N THR A 456 -14.35 -36.94 -70.09
CA THR A 456 -13.34 -37.84 -70.69
C THR A 456 -13.18 -37.52 -72.17
N VAL A 457 -11.94 -37.29 -72.59
CA VAL A 457 -11.57 -37.10 -73.99
C VAL A 457 -10.59 -38.22 -74.34
N ASP A 458 -11.14 -39.35 -74.80
CA ASP A 458 -10.40 -40.55 -75.17
C ASP A 458 -10.55 -40.83 -76.69
N PRO A 459 -9.73 -40.20 -77.55
CA PRO A 459 -9.80 -40.39 -79.00
C PRO A 459 -9.42 -41.83 -79.42
N ASP A 460 -8.60 -42.51 -78.62
CA ASP A 460 -8.09 -43.86 -78.88
C ASP A 460 -9.02 -44.96 -78.35
N ARG A 461 -10.09 -44.60 -77.63
CA ARG A 461 -11.06 -45.52 -76.97
C ARG A 461 -10.38 -46.60 -76.11
N LYS A 462 -9.35 -46.23 -75.36
CA LYS A 462 -8.62 -47.14 -74.45
C LYS A 462 -9.50 -47.66 -73.32
N ASN A 463 -10.37 -46.81 -72.74
CA ASN A 463 -11.34 -47.09 -71.67
C ASN A 463 -11.01 -48.30 -70.73
N PRO A 464 -9.89 -48.25 -69.99
CA PRO A 464 -9.44 -49.38 -69.18
C PRO A 464 -10.37 -49.67 -67.99
N SER A 465 -10.39 -50.92 -67.51
CA SER A 465 -11.10 -51.29 -66.29
C SER A 465 -10.29 -50.95 -65.04
N ILE A 466 -10.97 -50.42 -64.02
CA ILE A 466 -10.35 -49.99 -62.76
C ILE A 466 -10.97 -50.75 -61.59
N SER A 467 -10.08 -51.26 -60.75
CA SER A 467 -10.38 -51.94 -59.50
C SER A 467 -9.55 -51.32 -58.39
N MET A 468 -10.19 -50.58 -57.48
CA MET A 468 -9.52 -49.96 -56.33
C MET A 468 -10.48 -49.65 -55.17
N THR A 469 -9.94 -49.61 -53.95
CA THR A 469 -10.65 -49.17 -52.75
C THR A 469 -9.87 -48.05 -52.08
N LEU A 470 -10.51 -46.89 -51.90
CA LEU A 470 -9.94 -45.70 -51.26
C LEU A 470 -10.76 -45.34 -50.04
N LYS A 471 -10.11 -44.98 -48.93
CA LYS A 471 -10.76 -44.55 -47.68
C LYS A 471 -10.21 -43.22 -47.22
N LYS A 472 -11.11 -42.29 -46.88
CA LYS A 472 -10.79 -40.96 -46.32
C LYS A 472 -9.74 -40.20 -47.14
N VAL A 473 -9.97 -40.10 -48.44
CA VAL A 473 -9.09 -39.40 -49.38
C VAL A 473 -9.75 -38.12 -49.88
N SER A 474 -8.97 -37.10 -50.22
CA SER A 474 -9.50 -35.95 -50.94
C SER A 474 -9.88 -36.34 -52.37
N LEU A 475 -10.83 -35.63 -52.98
CA LEU A 475 -11.22 -35.87 -54.38
C LEU A 475 -10.02 -35.69 -55.33
N GLU A 476 -9.15 -34.69 -55.09
CA GLU A 476 -7.91 -34.50 -55.86
C GLU A 476 -7.03 -35.75 -55.81
N LYS A 477 -6.88 -36.35 -54.62
CA LYS A 477 -6.03 -37.53 -54.45
C LYS A 477 -6.66 -38.78 -55.04
N ALA A 478 -7.98 -38.92 -54.95
CA ALA A 478 -8.72 -40.00 -55.58
C ALA A 478 -8.55 -39.96 -57.11
N ILE A 479 -8.76 -38.79 -57.72
CA ILE A 479 -8.56 -38.58 -59.16
C ILE A 479 -7.11 -38.91 -59.55
N ASP A 480 -6.10 -38.34 -58.88
CA ASP A 480 -4.67 -38.64 -59.17
C ASP A 480 -4.36 -40.16 -59.19
N LEU A 481 -4.89 -40.92 -58.23
CA LEU A 481 -4.67 -42.36 -58.15
C LEU A 481 -5.41 -43.14 -59.26
N ILE A 482 -6.64 -42.73 -59.56
CA ILE A 482 -7.46 -43.32 -60.63
C ILE A 482 -6.82 -43.09 -62.00
N MET A 483 -6.36 -41.87 -62.23
CA MET A 483 -5.71 -41.45 -63.48
C MET A 483 -4.39 -42.20 -63.69
N LYS A 484 -3.60 -42.39 -62.63
CA LYS A 484 -2.38 -43.22 -62.66
C LYS A 484 -2.66 -44.69 -63.01
N GLN A 485 -3.71 -45.29 -62.44
CA GLN A 485 -4.08 -46.67 -62.77
C GLN A 485 -4.61 -46.79 -64.20
N ALA A 486 -5.28 -45.76 -64.72
CA ALA A 486 -5.81 -45.70 -66.07
C ALA A 486 -4.77 -45.32 -67.14
N ASN A 487 -3.61 -44.77 -66.75
CA ASN A 487 -2.65 -44.11 -67.64
C ASN A 487 -3.26 -42.91 -68.39
N PHE A 488 -4.00 -42.08 -67.65
CA PHE A 488 -4.55 -40.80 -68.10
C PHE A 488 -3.95 -39.65 -67.27
N SER A 489 -3.97 -38.44 -67.80
CA SER A 489 -3.68 -37.18 -67.12
C SER A 489 -4.90 -36.25 -67.15
N TYR A 490 -4.98 -35.28 -66.23
CA TYR A 490 -6.06 -34.31 -66.21
C TYR A 490 -5.53 -32.89 -66.38
N ILE A 491 -6.31 -32.06 -67.08
CA ILE A 491 -6.10 -30.62 -67.17
C ILE A 491 -7.38 -29.90 -66.72
N ILE A 492 -7.23 -28.70 -66.17
CA ILE A 492 -8.36 -27.86 -65.73
C ILE A 492 -8.56 -26.78 -66.78
N ASN A 493 -9.74 -26.72 -67.39
CA ASN A 493 -10.06 -25.76 -68.43
C ASN A 493 -11.45 -25.17 -68.18
N GLN A 494 -11.53 -23.85 -67.98
CA GLN A 494 -12.79 -23.10 -67.80
C GLN A 494 -13.82 -23.81 -66.89
N GLN A 495 -13.36 -24.20 -65.71
CA GLN A 495 -14.17 -24.89 -64.69
C GLN A 495 -14.58 -26.35 -64.98
N VAL A 496 -13.94 -26.99 -65.96
CA VAL A 496 -14.13 -28.42 -66.29
C VAL A 496 -12.80 -29.16 -66.14
N LEU A 497 -12.85 -30.33 -65.51
CA LEU A 497 -11.75 -31.31 -65.52
C LEU A 497 -11.82 -32.11 -66.81
N GLU A 498 -10.80 -31.98 -67.64
CA GLU A 498 -10.65 -32.74 -68.86
C GLU A 498 -9.62 -33.86 -68.66
N PHE A 499 -10.06 -35.11 -68.86
CA PHE A 499 -9.24 -36.30 -68.75
C PHE A 499 -8.75 -36.75 -70.12
N ARG A 500 -7.43 -36.90 -70.29
CA ARG A 500 -6.78 -37.30 -71.55
C ARG A 500 -5.82 -38.47 -71.32
N PRO A 501 -5.59 -39.36 -72.30
CA PRO A 501 -4.57 -40.40 -72.20
C PRO A 501 -3.17 -39.78 -71.99
N ASP A 502 -2.40 -40.32 -71.05
CA ASP A 502 -1.04 -39.86 -70.78
C ASP A 502 -0.07 -40.42 -71.84
N VAL A 503 0.39 -39.55 -72.73
CA VAL A 503 1.47 -39.81 -73.70
C VAL A 503 2.74 -39.22 -73.10
N GLY A 504 3.33 -39.95 -72.14
CA GLY A 504 4.43 -39.47 -71.29
C GLY A 504 5.48 -38.65 -72.04
N SER A 505 5.56 -37.36 -71.75
CA SER A 505 6.47 -36.45 -72.42
C SER A 505 7.68 -36.13 -71.54
N ASN A 506 8.88 -36.30 -72.12
CA ASN A 506 10.11 -35.65 -71.69
C ASN A 506 10.14 -34.21 -72.22
N ASP A 507 9.00 -33.50 -72.21
CA ASP A 507 8.95 -32.15 -72.76
C ASP A 507 9.79 -31.22 -71.90
N THR A 508 10.78 -30.60 -72.54
CA THR A 508 11.54 -29.51 -71.97
C THR A 508 10.71 -28.24 -72.07
N GLU A 509 10.40 -27.63 -70.93
CA GLU A 509 9.75 -26.33 -70.85
C GLU A 509 10.80 -25.24 -70.65
N THR A 510 10.49 -24.00 -71.04
CA THR A 510 11.35 -22.83 -70.76
C THR A 510 10.66 -21.91 -69.76
N GLU A 511 11.30 -21.63 -68.62
CA GLU A 511 10.80 -20.72 -67.59
C GLU A 511 11.79 -19.56 -67.35
N PHE A 512 11.22 -18.40 -67.02
CA PHE A 512 11.96 -17.16 -66.73
C PHE A 512 12.01 -16.91 -65.23
N PHE A 513 13.22 -16.82 -64.67
CA PHE A 513 13.45 -16.51 -63.26
C PHE A 513 14.07 -15.13 -63.11
N SER A 514 13.50 -14.28 -62.25
CA SER A 514 14.11 -13.00 -61.88
C SER A 514 15.24 -13.23 -60.86
N LEU A 515 16.45 -12.75 -61.15
CA LEU A 515 17.59 -12.82 -60.24
C LEU A 515 18.02 -11.40 -59.85
N ALA A 516 18.16 -11.16 -58.55
CA ALA A 516 18.78 -9.93 -58.05
C ALA A 516 20.31 -10.03 -58.20
N SER A 517 20.97 -8.89 -58.47
CA SER A 517 22.44 -8.83 -58.60
C SER A 517 23.16 -9.40 -57.36
N GLY A 518 22.63 -9.18 -56.15
CA GLY A 518 23.18 -9.77 -54.91
C GLY A 518 23.06 -11.30 -54.83
N ALA A 519 22.01 -11.89 -55.42
CA ALA A 519 21.85 -13.34 -55.49
C ALA A 519 22.88 -13.96 -56.45
N VAL A 520 23.13 -13.32 -57.59
CA VAL A 520 24.17 -13.73 -58.55
C VAL A 520 25.54 -13.71 -57.87
N MET A 521 25.88 -12.64 -57.16
CA MET A 521 27.16 -12.55 -56.44
C MET A 521 27.36 -13.68 -55.40
N LYS A 522 26.29 -14.08 -54.70
CA LYS A 522 26.36 -15.22 -53.75
C LYS A 522 26.53 -16.57 -54.46
N MET A 523 25.89 -16.76 -55.61
CA MET A 523 25.96 -18.02 -56.37
C MET A 523 27.26 -18.18 -57.15
N THR A 524 27.81 -17.08 -57.68
CA THR A 524 29.06 -17.11 -58.45
C THR A 524 30.29 -17.03 -57.56
N GLY A 525 30.19 -16.44 -56.37
CA GLY A 525 31.35 -16.15 -55.50
C GLY A 525 32.31 -15.12 -56.10
N VAL A 526 32.03 -14.63 -57.31
CA VAL A 526 32.79 -13.60 -58.01
C VAL A 526 32.17 -12.27 -57.62
N GLY A 527 32.67 -11.69 -56.52
CA GLY A 527 32.58 -10.25 -56.40
C GLY A 527 33.33 -9.62 -57.56
N SER A 528 32.85 -8.50 -58.12
CA SER A 528 33.58 -7.66 -59.09
C SER A 528 34.88 -7.04 -58.53
N ALA A 529 35.58 -7.74 -57.64
CA ALA A 529 36.79 -7.32 -56.93
C ALA A 529 37.93 -8.35 -57.10
N ALA A 530 37.94 -9.12 -58.18
CA ALA A 530 39.09 -9.89 -58.63
C ALA A 530 39.60 -9.39 -59.98
N ASN A 531 39.72 -8.05 -60.11
CA ASN A 531 40.58 -7.40 -61.11
C ASN A 531 41.70 -6.60 -60.41
N SER A 532 42.20 -7.14 -59.29
CA SER A 532 43.42 -6.69 -58.61
C SER A 532 44.52 -7.75 -58.71
N ALA A 533 44.73 -8.27 -59.93
CA ALA A 533 46.09 -8.56 -60.36
C ALA A 533 46.68 -7.24 -60.83
N ALA A 534 47.88 -6.92 -60.34
CA ALA A 534 48.62 -5.71 -60.66
C ALA A 534 48.60 -5.38 -62.17
N PRO A 535 48.67 -4.09 -62.57
CA PRO A 535 48.97 -3.76 -63.95
C PRO A 535 50.41 -4.22 -64.22
N ALA A 536 50.57 -5.46 -64.70
CA ALA A 536 51.73 -5.79 -65.49
C ALA A 536 51.69 -4.87 -66.71
N ALA A 537 52.74 -4.07 -66.86
CA ALA A 537 52.89 -3.08 -67.91
C ALA A 537 52.38 -3.61 -69.25
N ALA A 538 51.38 -2.94 -69.81
CA ALA A 538 50.97 -3.16 -71.18
C ALA A 538 52.17 -2.84 -72.08
N ASN A 539 52.78 -3.88 -72.67
CA ASN A 539 53.70 -3.70 -73.79
C ASN A 539 52.90 -3.06 -74.95
N PRO A 540 53.31 -1.88 -75.46
CA PRO A 540 52.56 -1.11 -76.46
C PRO A 540 52.79 -1.59 -77.91
N PHE A 541 53.28 -2.82 -78.12
CA PHE A 541 53.49 -3.39 -79.46
C PHE A 541 52.67 -4.67 -79.61
N PRO A 542 51.67 -4.71 -80.51
CA PRO A 542 50.90 -5.91 -80.74
C PRO A 542 51.68 -6.83 -81.69
N THR A 543 52.06 -8.02 -81.21
CA THR A 543 52.36 -9.14 -82.10
C THR A 543 51.08 -9.92 -82.31
N GLY A 544 50.53 -9.86 -83.52
CA GLY A 544 49.35 -10.61 -83.90
C GLY A 544 49.63 -12.10 -83.91
N ALA A 545 48.70 -12.90 -83.37
CA ALA A 545 48.42 -14.24 -83.86
C ALA A 545 47.08 -14.76 -83.34
N ALA A 546 46.26 -15.17 -84.31
CA ALA A 546 45.23 -16.20 -84.28
C ALA A 546 43.97 -15.98 -83.42
N ALA A 547 42.92 -15.57 -84.12
CA ALA A 547 41.54 -15.82 -83.78
C ALA A 547 41.26 -17.34 -83.67
N GLY A 548 40.69 -17.74 -82.54
CA GLY A 548 39.93 -18.98 -82.36
C GLY A 548 38.61 -18.62 -81.71
N GLY A 549 37.50 -18.81 -82.43
CA GLY A 549 36.17 -18.40 -81.99
C GLY A 549 35.54 -19.34 -80.96
N ALA A 550 34.71 -18.71 -80.12
CA ALA A 550 33.47 -19.18 -79.51
C ALA A 550 33.50 -20.11 -78.28
N GLU A 551 33.45 -19.49 -77.10
CA GLU A 551 32.36 -19.68 -76.12
C GLU A 551 32.13 -18.35 -75.39
N GLY A 552 31.34 -17.47 -76.02
CA GLY A 552 31.00 -16.14 -75.52
C GLY A 552 29.88 -16.15 -74.47
N GLY A 553 29.97 -17.03 -73.47
CA GLY A 553 29.08 -16.97 -72.30
C GLY A 553 29.55 -15.89 -71.34
N ARG A 554 28.63 -15.12 -70.74
CA ARG A 554 29.01 -14.21 -69.65
C ARG A 554 29.67 -15.05 -68.54
N PRO A 555 30.75 -14.59 -67.88
CA PRO A 555 31.39 -15.37 -66.81
C PRO A 555 30.41 -15.74 -65.68
N GLU A 556 29.41 -14.88 -65.46
CA GLU A 556 28.31 -15.11 -64.52
C GLU A 556 27.40 -16.26 -64.95
N GLU A 557 27.10 -16.41 -66.24
CA GLU A 557 26.25 -17.47 -66.79
C GLU A 557 26.89 -18.85 -66.61
N ILE A 558 28.19 -18.96 -66.90
CA ILE A 558 28.98 -20.19 -66.70
C ILE A 558 29.03 -20.54 -65.20
N ALA A 559 29.23 -19.54 -64.34
CA ALA A 559 29.27 -19.74 -62.89
C ALA A 559 27.91 -20.18 -62.31
N ILE A 560 26.80 -19.57 -62.78
CA ILE A 560 25.44 -19.98 -62.39
C ILE A 560 25.13 -21.40 -62.86
N LYS A 561 25.51 -21.75 -64.10
CA LYS A 561 25.34 -23.11 -64.63
C LYS A 561 26.09 -24.14 -63.79
N ASN A 562 27.35 -23.85 -63.44
CA ASN A 562 28.15 -24.70 -62.56
C ASN A 562 27.56 -24.82 -61.14
N PHE A 563 27.02 -23.73 -60.60
CA PHE A 563 26.36 -23.73 -59.30
C PHE A 563 25.09 -24.61 -59.30
N LEU A 564 24.25 -24.50 -60.33
CA LEU A 564 23.03 -25.32 -60.47
C LEU A 564 23.36 -26.80 -60.71
N ASN A 565 24.41 -27.10 -61.49
CA ASN A 565 24.93 -28.46 -61.64
C ASN A 565 25.35 -29.06 -60.29
N ARG A 566 26.14 -28.33 -59.49
CA ARG A 566 26.53 -28.75 -58.12
C ARG A 566 25.34 -28.89 -57.17
N SER A 567 24.27 -28.13 -57.43
CA SER A 567 23.02 -28.16 -56.66
C SER A 567 22.05 -29.26 -57.13
N GLY A 568 22.44 -30.12 -58.07
CA GLY A 568 21.67 -31.29 -58.50
C GLY A 568 20.73 -31.08 -59.69
N VAL A 569 20.95 -30.04 -60.49
CA VAL A 569 20.25 -29.80 -61.77
C VAL A 569 21.25 -30.01 -62.90
N SER A 570 21.20 -31.19 -63.55
CA SER A 570 22.08 -31.50 -64.68
C SER A 570 21.53 -30.92 -65.99
N PHE A 571 22.42 -30.28 -66.76
CA PHE A 571 22.15 -29.77 -68.11
C PHE A 571 22.68 -30.70 -69.22
N GLU A 572 22.85 -32.00 -68.93
CA GLU A 572 23.32 -32.99 -69.91
C GLU A 572 22.19 -33.60 -70.76
N ILE A 573 20.93 -33.27 -70.44
CA ILE A 573 19.76 -33.76 -71.18
C ILE A 573 19.62 -33.00 -72.50
N GLN A 574 19.33 -33.74 -73.59
CA GLN A 574 19.11 -33.17 -74.92
C GLN A 574 17.97 -32.13 -74.89
N GLY A 575 18.22 -30.92 -75.39
CA GLY A 575 17.26 -29.81 -75.39
C GLY A 575 17.31 -28.92 -74.14
N SER A 576 18.15 -29.23 -73.14
CA SER A 576 18.30 -28.36 -71.97
C SER A 576 19.29 -27.23 -72.19
N ASN A 577 18.92 -26.02 -71.74
CA ASN A 577 19.73 -24.81 -71.91
C ASN A 577 19.54 -23.87 -70.72
N LEU A 578 20.50 -22.99 -70.49
CA LEU A 578 20.43 -21.91 -69.50
C LEU A 578 21.09 -20.67 -70.08
N SER A 579 20.44 -19.52 -69.94
CA SER A 579 20.97 -18.22 -70.35
C SER A 579 20.66 -17.13 -69.33
N TYR A 580 21.56 -16.15 -69.18
CA TYR A 580 21.41 -15.05 -68.22
C TYR A 580 21.64 -13.67 -68.87
N ASP A 581 20.62 -12.82 -68.82
CA ASP A 581 20.64 -11.49 -69.44
C ASP A 581 21.07 -10.35 -68.48
N GLY A 582 21.34 -10.65 -67.20
CA GLY A 582 21.70 -9.63 -66.20
C GLY A 582 20.57 -9.27 -65.23
N THR A 583 19.34 -9.69 -65.54
CA THR A 583 18.16 -9.57 -64.65
C THR A 583 17.36 -10.87 -64.63
N TYR A 584 17.18 -11.50 -65.79
CA TYR A 584 16.45 -12.75 -65.92
C TYR A 584 17.40 -13.92 -66.23
N LEU A 585 17.16 -15.04 -65.59
CA LEU A 585 17.72 -16.34 -65.92
C LEU A 585 16.64 -17.14 -66.67
N ILE A 586 16.95 -17.48 -67.91
CA ILE A 586 16.09 -18.27 -68.79
C ILE A 586 16.59 -19.70 -68.73
N VAL A 587 15.76 -20.63 -68.27
CA VAL A 587 16.15 -22.04 -68.10
C VAL A 587 15.20 -22.93 -68.86
N THR A 588 15.75 -23.78 -69.72
CA THR A 588 15.03 -24.80 -70.47
C THR A 588 15.33 -26.17 -69.88
N GLN A 589 14.32 -26.82 -69.25
CA GLN A 589 14.44 -28.15 -68.62
C GLN A 589 13.07 -28.81 -68.43
N ASN A 590 13.07 -30.09 -68.03
CA ASN A 590 11.90 -30.81 -67.55
C ASN A 590 11.33 -30.11 -66.30
N ARG A 591 9.99 -30.07 -66.19
CA ARG A 591 9.21 -29.46 -65.11
C ARG A 591 9.77 -29.69 -63.72
N LYS A 592 10.14 -30.94 -63.40
CA LYS A 592 10.70 -31.30 -62.08
C LYS A 592 12.00 -30.56 -61.75
N ASN A 593 12.84 -30.31 -62.75
CA ASN A 593 14.10 -29.57 -62.58
C ASN A 593 13.87 -28.05 -62.52
N LEU A 594 12.89 -27.53 -63.27
CA LEU A 594 12.49 -26.12 -63.16
C LEU A 594 11.98 -25.78 -61.76
N ASP A 595 11.16 -26.64 -61.15
CA ASP A 595 10.72 -26.46 -59.76
C ASP A 595 11.89 -26.51 -58.76
N ARG A 596 12.93 -27.32 -59.02
CA ARG A 596 14.15 -27.35 -58.20
C ARG A 596 14.96 -26.06 -58.35
N VAL A 597 15.17 -25.59 -59.58
CA VAL A 597 15.84 -24.31 -59.85
C VAL A 597 15.11 -23.17 -59.13
N LYS A 598 13.78 -23.12 -59.23
CA LYS A 598 12.94 -22.16 -58.52
C LYS A 598 13.16 -22.18 -57.00
N ASN A 599 13.17 -23.37 -56.40
CA ASN A 599 13.40 -23.52 -54.96
C ASN A 599 14.82 -23.13 -54.52
N ILE A 600 15.83 -23.40 -55.35
CA ILE A 600 17.22 -22.98 -55.09
C ILE A 600 17.30 -21.45 -55.16
N LEU A 601 16.82 -20.83 -56.24
CA LEU A 601 16.90 -19.38 -56.43
C LEU A 601 16.17 -18.61 -55.33
N ARG A 602 15.04 -19.12 -54.83
CA ARG A 602 14.30 -18.52 -53.69
C ARG A 602 15.11 -18.47 -52.39
N ARG A 603 16.06 -19.39 -52.19
CA ARG A 603 16.94 -19.36 -51.00
C ARG A 603 18.06 -18.31 -51.11
N TYR A 604 18.45 -17.94 -52.33
CA TYR A 604 19.53 -17.00 -52.59
C TYR A 604 19.06 -15.59 -52.93
N SER A 605 17.75 -15.38 -53.12
CA SER A 605 17.16 -14.05 -53.33
C SER A 605 17.22 -13.15 -52.10
N ASP A 606 17.49 -13.69 -50.91
CA ASP A 606 17.62 -12.89 -49.69
C ASP A 606 18.99 -12.21 -49.59
N ILE A 607 18.98 -10.88 -49.70
CA ILE A 607 20.16 -10.02 -49.63
C ILE A 607 20.19 -9.38 -48.24
N LYS A 608 21.14 -9.82 -47.42
CA LYS A 608 21.38 -9.23 -46.10
C LYS A 608 22.31 -8.02 -46.25
N GLN A 609 21.89 -6.91 -45.65
CA GLN A 609 22.69 -5.71 -45.48
C GLN A 609 23.08 -5.60 -44.01
N VAL A 610 24.31 -5.17 -43.76
CA VAL A 610 24.83 -4.90 -42.43
C VAL A 610 25.07 -3.39 -42.33
N HIS A 611 24.43 -2.76 -41.36
CA HIS A 611 24.76 -1.42 -40.95
C HIS A 611 25.88 -1.48 -39.90
N ILE A 612 27.00 -0.83 -40.17
CA ILE A 612 28.16 -0.78 -39.29
C ILE A 612 28.31 0.67 -38.85
N GLU A 613 28.22 0.90 -37.54
CA GLU A 613 28.43 2.20 -36.90
C GLU A 613 29.54 2.08 -35.87
N ALA A 614 30.48 3.02 -35.87
CA ALA A 614 31.50 3.14 -34.83
C ALA A 614 31.32 4.47 -34.10
N LYS A 615 31.31 4.46 -32.77
CA LYS A 615 31.12 5.66 -31.95
C LYS A 615 32.36 5.97 -31.14
N PHE A 616 32.87 7.18 -31.33
CA PHE A 616 33.99 7.75 -30.59
C PHE A 616 33.46 8.85 -29.69
N MET A 617 33.75 8.77 -28.39
CA MET A 617 33.43 9.79 -27.41
C MET A 617 34.70 10.18 -26.66
N GLU A 618 35.00 11.48 -26.63
CA GLU A 618 36.06 12.06 -25.84
C GLU A 618 35.47 13.14 -24.93
N VAL A 619 35.61 12.93 -23.62
CA VAL A 619 35.14 13.86 -22.60
C VAL A 619 36.38 14.40 -21.88
N SER A 620 36.59 15.71 -21.99
CA SER A 620 37.62 16.41 -21.21
C SER A 620 36.98 17.53 -20.38
N GLU A 621 37.36 17.60 -19.11
CA GLU A 621 36.90 18.63 -18.17
C GLU A 621 38.13 19.22 -17.48
N ALA A 622 38.25 20.54 -17.51
CA ALA A 622 39.31 21.28 -16.83
C ALA A 622 38.72 22.47 -16.06
N SER A 623 39.05 22.55 -14.79
CA SER A 623 38.68 23.66 -13.91
C SER A 623 39.95 24.21 -13.26
N LEU A 624 40.07 25.54 -13.27
CA LEU A 624 41.17 26.28 -12.65
C LEU A 624 40.57 27.39 -11.80
N ASN A 625 40.79 27.29 -10.49
CA ASN A 625 40.44 28.32 -9.52
C ASN A 625 41.71 28.80 -8.83
N GLU A 626 42.02 30.08 -8.98
CA GLU A 626 43.14 30.74 -8.31
C GLU A 626 42.62 31.93 -7.51
N LEU A 627 42.97 31.96 -6.22
CA LEU A 627 42.87 33.13 -5.37
C LEU A 627 44.21 33.29 -4.67
N SER A 628 44.96 34.33 -5.01
CA SER A 628 46.25 34.61 -4.38
C SER A 628 46.34 36.05 -3.93
N THR A 629 46.94 36.25 -2.75
CA THR A 629 47.12 37.56 -2.13
C THR A 629 48.59 37.76 -1.85
N ASN A 630 49.16 38.80 -2.44
CA ASN A 630 50.49 39.27 -2.11
C ASN A 630 50.42 40.62 -1.40
N TRP A 631 51.34 40.90 -0.49
CA TRP A 631 51.42 42.16 0.24
C TRP A 631 52.83 42.72 0.24
N ARG A 632 52.95 44.04 0.33
CA ARG A 632 54.21 44.76 0.39
C ARG A 632 54.09 45.98 1.30
N LEU A 633 55.02 46.09 2.23
CA LEU A 633 55.21 47.24 3.12
C LEU A 633 56.43 48.02 2.65
N SER A 634 56.25 49.25 2.17
CA SER A 634 57.31 50.06 1.56
C SER A 634 57.13 51.55 1.80
N GLN A 635 58.22 52.31 1.88
CA GLN A 635 58.16 53.78 1.94
C GLN A 635 58.92 54.37 0.77
N VAL A 636 58.51 55.54 0.28
CA VAL A 636 59.25 56.26 -0.77
C VAL A 636 60.06 57.37 -0.09
N VAL A 637 61.39 57.31 -0.23
CA VAL A 637 62.30 58.34 0.26
C VAL A 637 63.16 58.79 -0.92
N ASN A 638 63.17 60.09 -1.21
CA ASN A 638 63.95 60.68 -2.32
C ASN A 638 63.69 59.99 -3.68
N ASN A 639 62.42 59.76 -4.02
CA ASN A 639 61.97 59.02 -5.22
C ASN A 639 62.49 57.57 -5.33
N GLN A 640 63.05 56.99 -4.26
CA GLN A 640 63.41 55.58 -4.20
C GLN A 640 62.47 54.84 -3.25
N THR A 641 61.89 53.75 -3.74
CA THR A 641 61.00 52.89 -2.95
C THR A 641 61.83 51.93 -2.11
N ILE A 642 61.81 52.13 -0.80
CA ILE A 642 62.45 51.26 0.18
C ILE A 642 61.41 50.24 0.67
N VAL A 643 61.59 48.98 0.29
CA VAL A 643 60.72 47.87 0.73
C VAL A 643 61.21 47.34 2.07
N ARG A 644 60.34 47.39 3.09
CA ARG A 644 60.62 46.89 4.42
C ARG A 644 60.23 45.43 4.61
N ALA A 645 59.16 44.97 3.97
CA ALA A 645 58.78 43.55 3.97
C ALA A 645 57.77 43.29 2.84
N GLN A 646 57.75 42.08 2.29
CA GLN A 646 56.79 41.68 1.27
C GLN A 646 56.63 40.15 1.20
N SER A 647 55.50 39.66 0.68
CA SER A 647 55.28 38.23 0.41
C SER A 647 55.68 37.85 -1.01
N GLY A 648 56.30 36.67 -1.21
CA GLY A 648 56.74 36.19 -2.52
C GLY A 648 55.90 35.05 -3.10
N LEU A 649 54.56 35.09 -2.96
CA LEU A 649 53.71 34.00 -3.44
C LEU A 649 53.59 34.05 -4.98
N ARG A 650 53.85 32.92 -5.63
CA ARG A 650 53.82 32.76 -7.10
C ARG A 650 52.41 32.52 -7.61
N SER A 651 52.14 32.90 -8.87
CA SER A 651 50.88 32.54 -9.52
C SER A 651 50.81 31.04 -9.80
N VAL A 652 49.61 30.47 -9.93
CA VAL A 652 49.44 29.03 -10.25
C VAL A 652 50.12 28.65 -11.56
N ASN A 653 50.18 29.56 -12.54
CA ASN A 653 50.90 29.36 -13.81
C ASN A 653 52.43 29.24 -13.63
N ASP A 654 52.99 29.92 -12.63
CA ASP A 654 54.43 29.91 -12.35
C ASP A 654 54.80 28.80 -11.34
N VAL A 655 53.84 28.06 -10.80
CA VAL A 655 54.08 26.99 -9.81
C VAL A 655 54.94 25.87 -10.37
N PHE A 656 54.87 25.66 -11.67
CA PHE A 656 55.55 24.58 -12.39
C PHE A 656 56.66 25.10 -13.32
N GLY A 657 56.97 26.39 -13.29
CA GLY A 657 58.05 27.02 -14.06
C GLY A 657 59.45 26.71 -13.49
N SER A 658 60.46 26.60 -14.35
CA SER A 658 61.78 26.06 -13.97
C SER A 658 62.73 27.02 -13.22
N THR A 659 62.33 28.27 -12.96
CA THR A 659 63.19 29.22 -12.25
C THR A 659 63.03 29.04 -10.75
N SER A 660 64.08 28.49 -10.11
CA SER A 660 64.24 28.54 -8.65
C SER A 660 64.45 29.99 -8.22
N VAL A 661 63.38 30.78 -8.11
CA VAL A 661 63.49 32.17 -7.68
C VAL A 661 63.49 32.21 -6.16
N THR A 662 64.70 32.32 -5.60
CA THR A 662 64.97 32.59 -4.18
C THR A 662 64.56 34.03 -3.84
N ASN A 663 63.27 34.38 -3.95
CA ASN A 663 62.78 35.66 -3.48
C ASN A 663 62.50 35.56 -1.98
N ASN A 664 63.59 35.57 -1.21
CA ASN A 664 63.52 35.63 0.23
C ASN A 664 62.81 36.91 0.66
N GLY A 665 61.92 36.80 1.65
CA GLY A 665 61.36 37.98 2.30
C GLY A 665 62.51 38.78 2.90
N ASN A 666 62.52 40.11 2.73
CA ASN A 666 63.63 40.93 3.18
C ASN A 666 63.14 41.98 4.17
N ILE A 667 63.77 42.04 5.35
CA ILE A 667 63.51 43.04 6.38
C ILE A 667 64.70 43.98 6.48
N ALA A 668 64.59 45.14 5.84
CA ALA A 668 65.59 46.20 5.92
C ALA A 668 65.22 47.25 6.98
N SER A 669 66.12 47.52 7.91
CA SER A 669 66.05 48.64 8.85
C SER A 669 67.17 49.62 8.52
N GLN A 670 66.85 50.89 8.34
CA GLN A 670 67.83 51.94 8.13
C GLN A 670 67.74 52.95 9.27
N THR A 671 68.84 53.12 10.01
CA THR A 671 68.93 54.11 11.08
C THR A 671 69.90 55.20 10.64
N SER A 672 69.40 56.44 10.62
CA SER A 672 70.20 57.63 10.32
C SER A 672 70.51 58.31 11.64
N GLN A 673 71.79 58.39 11.99
CA GLN A 673 72.24 59.15 13.15
C GLN A 673 73.00 60.39 12.68
N THR A 674 72.55 61.56 13.14
CA THR A 674 73.24 62.82 12.87
C THR A 674 74.16 63.12 14.05
N THR A 675 75.46 63.18 13.79
CA THR A 675 76.47 63.50 14.80
C THR A 675 77.19 64.77 14.39
N VAL A 676 77.36 65.72 15.31
CA VAL A 676 78.06 66.97 15.02
C VAL A 676 79.53 66.79 15.39
N VAL A 677 80.41 66.77 14.39
CA VAL A 677 81.87 66.74 14.58
C VAL A 677 82.42 68.07 14.06
N GLY A 678 83.08 68.83 14.93
CA GLY A 678 83.66 70.13 14.54
C GLY A 678 82.65 71.20 14.13
N GLY A 679 81.42 71.15 14.67
CA GLY A 679 80.36 72.14 14.39
C GLY A 679 79.58 71.91 13.09
N ILE A 680 79.93 70.90 12.29
CA ILE A 680 79.20 70.53 11.07
C ILE A 680 78.39 69.25 11.34
N PRO A 681 77.07 69.24 11.12
CA PRO A 681 76.27 68.02 11.27
C PRO A 681 76.58 67.03 10.14
N LEU A 682 77.08 65.85 10.49
CA LEU A 682 77.30 64.73 9.56
C LEU A 682 76.26 63.64 9.81
N VAL A 683 75.50 63.28 8.78
CA VAL A 683 74.48 62.22 8.83
C VAL A 683 75.11 60.92 8.37
N THR A 684 75.19 59.93 9.25
CA THR A 684 75.64 58.57 8.90
C THR A 684 74.44 57.63 8.88
N THR A 685 74.23 56.96 7.76
CA THR A 685 73.16 55.98 7.54
C THR A 685 73.72 54.57 7.67
N THR A 686 73.18 53.78 8.60
CA THR A 686 73.48 52.34 8.69
C THR A 686 72.23 51.54 8.34
N SER A 687 72.36 50.59 7.42
CA SER A 687 71.27 49.67 7.06
C SER A 687 71.59 48.25 7.53
N VAL A 688 70.64 47.63 8.25
CA VAL A 688 70.67 46.22 8.62
C VAL A 688 69.65 45.48 7.76
N ASN A 689 70.10 44.46 7.05
CA ASN A 689 69.26 43.68 6.14
C ASN A 689 69.09 42.25 6.67
N THR A 690 67.86 41.90 7.05
CA THR A 690 67.52 40.58 7.62
C THR A 690 66.74 39.79 6.58
N VAL A 691 67.36 38.74 6.06
CA VAL A 691 66.79 37.89 5.01
C VAL A 691 65.98 36.76 5.66
N VAL A 692 64.69 36.67 5.33
CA VAL A 692 63.78 35.58 5.69
C VAL A 692 63.77 34.56 4.55
N PRO A 693 64.47 33.42 4.68
CA PRO A 693 64.55 32.44 3.61
C PRO A 693 63.17 31.84 3.30
N ASN A 694 62.76 31.93 2.04
CA ASN A 694 61.55 31.30 1.53
C ASN A 694 61.94 30.42 0.34
N ASN A 695 62.53 29.26 0.65
CA ASN A 695 62.93 28.31 -0.38
C ASN A 695 61.76 27.36 -0.67
N PRO A 696 61.15 27.39 -1.87
CA PRO A 696 60.20 26.37 -2.26
C PRO A 696 60.90 25.00 -2.45
N PRO A 697 60.15 23.89 -2.38
CA PRO A 697 60.68 22.56 -2.73
C PRO A 697 61.24 22.57 -4.16
N ARG A 698 62.44 22.03 -4.38
CA ARG A 698 62.98 21.87 -5.73
C ARG A 698 62.24 20.74 -6.44
N ILE A 699 61.49 21.08 -7.48
CA ILE A 699 60.85 20.11 -8.37
C ILE A 699 61.55 20.20 -9.73
N ASN A 700 61.96 19.05 -10.26
CA ASN A 700 62.83 18.95 -11.43
C ASN A 700 61.99 18.71 -12.70
N THR A 701 61.62 19.73 -13.47
CA THR A 701 60.97 19.53 -14.78
C THR A 701 61.15 20.74 -15.71
N GLY A 702 61.79 20.51 -16.87
CA GLY A 702 61.84 21.46 -17.97
C GLY A 702 60.63 21.29 -18.89
N ASN A 703 59.73 22.28 -18.93
CA ASN A 703 58.99 22.63 -20.15
C ASN A 703 58.14 23.92 -20.08
N TYR A 704 58.23 24.72 -19.02
CA TYR A 704 57.39 25.91 -18.87
C TYR A 704 58.26 27.17 -18.75
N GLY A 705 58.38 27.90 -19.86
CA GLY A 705 58.94 29.26 -19.92
C GLY A 705 58.00 30.28 -19.26
N GLY A 706 58.38 31.53 -18.97
CA GLY A 706 59.56 32.27 -19.42
C GLY A 706 60.15 33.20 -18.35
N ALA A 707 61.14 33.98 -18.76
CA ALA A 707 62.10 34.68 -17.91
C ALA A 707 61.59 36.05 -17.43
N GLY A 708 61.19 36.12 -16.16
CA GLY A 708 61.00 37.36 -15.43
C GLY A 708 60.45 37.10 -14.03
N ALA A 709 61.22 37.39 -12.99
CA ALA A 709 60.73 37.31 -11.61
C ALA A 709 59.72 38.44 -11.36
N SER A 710 58.44 38.15 -11.61
CA SER A 710 57.35 39.09 -11.41
C SER A 710 56.65 38.78 -10.08
N PHE A 711 56.61 39.76 -9.19
CA PHE A 711 55.88 39.67 -7.92
C PHE A 711 54.39 39.50 -8.23
N GLY A 712 53.86 38.29 -8.19
CA GLY A 712 52.43 38.03 -8.42
C GLY A 712 51.86 38.65 -9.71
N GLY A 713 52.66 38.80 -10.77
CA GLY A 713 52.28 39.46 -12.03
C GLY A 713 52.40 41.00 -12.04
N PHE A 714 53.05 41.60 -11.04
CA PHE A 714 53.49 43.00 -11.07
C PHE A 714 54.71 43.16 -11.99
N ASP A 715 54.58 43.98 -13.02
CA ASP A 715 55.66 44.26 -13.95
C ASP A 715 56.65 45.24 -13.29
N ASN A 716 57.76 44.71 -12.77
CA ASN A 716 58.83 45.51 -12.16
C ASN A 716 59.54 46.41 -13.18
N THR A 717 59.48 46.11 -14.48
CA THR A 717 60.11 46.93 -15.53
C THR A 717 59.26 48.14 -15.89
N ALA A 718 57.93 47.98 -15.93
CA ALA A 718 56.98 49.07 -16.17
C ALA A 718 56.42 49.69 -14.88
N ASN A 719 56.84 49.20 -13.70
CA ASN A 719 56.41 49.59 -12.37
C ASN A 719 54.88 49.74 -12.24
N ARG A 720 54.13 48.74 -12.75
CA ARG A 720 52.66 48.72 -12.74
C ARG A 720 52.12 47.30 -12.59
N PRO A 721 50.87 47.13 -12.11
CA PRO A 721 50.22 45.82 -12.07
C PRO A 721 50.01 45.25 -13.48
N GLY A 722 50.19 43.94 -13.64
CA GLY A 722 49.82 43.23 -14.86
C GLY A 722 48.30 43.14 -15.06
N PRO A 723 47.83 42.73 -16.25
CA PRO A 723 46.42 42.63 -16.57
C PRO A 723 45.67 41.72 -15.58
N GLY A 724 44.56 42.20 -15.00
CA GLY A 724 43.74 41.43 -14.05
C GLY A 724 44.21 41.44 -12.59
N ILE A 725 45.18 42.29 -12.24
CA ILE A 725 45.70 42.44 -10.88
C ILE A 725 45.27 43.80 -10.32
N TYR A 726 44.67 43.79 -9.13
CA TYR A 726 44.33 45.01 -8.40
C TYR A 726 45.45 45.33 -7.41
N ASP A 727 46.07 46.50 -7.55
CA ASP A 727 47.01 47.08 -6.59
C ASP A 727 46.31 48.17 -5.79
N GLY A 728 46.26 48.01 -4.48
CA GLY A 728 45.66 48.97 -3.56
C GLY A 728 46.59 49.26 -2.39
N LYS A 729 46.94 50.53 -2.20
CA LYS A 729 47.45 51.01 -0.91
C LYS A 729 46.32 50.93 0.10
N ILE A 730 46.44 50.02 1.07
CA ILE A 730 45.42 49.80 2.10
C ILE A 730 45.58 50.78 3.25
N GLY A 731 46.81 51.17 3.56
CA GLY A 731 47.07 52.10 4.65
C GLY A 731 48.54 52.38 4.83
N THR A 732 48.84 53.16 5.86
CA THR A 732 50.21 53.43 6.29
C THR A 732 50.42 52.85 7.67
N LEU A 733 51.56 52.20 7.88
CA LEU A 733 52.02 51.72 9.17
C LEU A 733 53.32 52.45 9.50
N GLY A 734 53.20 53.49 10.34
CA GLY A 734 54.28 54.44 10.56
C GLY A 734 54.61 55.22 9.28
N SER A 735 55.88 55.23 8.88
CA SER A 735 56.34 55.87 7.63
C SER A 735 56.22 54.97 6.38
N TYR A 736 55.73 53.73 6.53
CA TYR A 736 55.65 52.76 5.45
C TYR A 736 54.21 52.58 4.95
N ASP A 737 54.04 52.53 3.64
CA ASP A 737 52.78 52.22 2.96
C ASP A 737 52.61 50.70 2.83
N LEU A 738 51.47 50.18 3.27
CA LEU A 738 51.04 48.81 3.03
C LEU A 738 50.22 48.74 1.75
N SER A 739 50.70 47.95 0.80
CA SER A 739 50.05 47.62 -0.48
C SER A 739 49.69 46.15 -0.51
N ILE A 740 48.51 45.83 -1.04
CA ILE A 740 48.06 44.45 -1.26
C ILE A 740 47.68 44.28 -2.73
N PHE A 741 48.02 43.10 -3.24
CA PHE A 741 47.79 42.64 -4.59
C PHE A 741 46.93 41.39 -4.53
N LEU A 742 45.73 41.48 -5.08
CA LEU A 742 44.80 40.36 -5.15
C LEU A 742 44.69 39.87 -6.59
N ARG A 743 44.84 38.56 -6.79
CA ARG A 743 44.56 37.88 -8.04
C ARG A 743 43.47 36.84 -7.81
N ALA A 744 42.41 36.95 -8.59
CA ALA A 744 41.34 35.98 -8.64
C ALA A 744 41.15 35.55 -10.11
N LEU A 745 41.27 34.26 -10.39
CA LEU A 745 41.03 33.67 -11.70
C LEU A 745 40.13 32.45 -11.52
N GLU A 746 39.03 32.44 -12.25
CA GLU A 746 38.14 31.28 -12.36
C GLU A 746 38.01 30.96 -13.85
N GLN A 747 38.47 29.76 -14.23
CA GLN A 747 38.35 29.26 -15.59
C GLN A 747 37.76 27.85 -15.54
N ASN A 748 36.72 27.65 -16.35
CA ASN A 748 36.07 26.36 -16.51
C ASN A 748 35.97 26.08 -18.01
N SER A 749 36.66 25.04 -18.48
CA SER A 749 36.56 24.56 -19.86
C SER A 749 36.12 23.10 -19.87
N GLY A 750 35.14 22.79 -20.69
CA GLY A 750 34.77 21.42 -21.02
C GLY A 750 34.83 21.24 -22.53
N THR A 751 35.33 20.09 -22.98
CA THR A 751 35.20 19.67 -24.37
C THR A 751 34.52 18.31 -24.40
N ASP A 752 33.46 18.22 -25.20
CA ASP A 752 32.80 16.97 -25.52
C ASP A 752 32.89 16.77 -27.02
N LEU A 753 33.60 15.73 -27.45
CA LEU A 753 33.73 15.37 -28.85
C LEU A 753 33.07 14.00 -29.06
N MET A 754 32.01 14.00 -29.86
CA MET A 754 31.30 12.80 -30.29
C MET A 754 31.40 12.67 -31.81
N SER A 755 31.82 11.50 -32.28
CA SER A 755 31.86 11.16 -33.71
C SER A 755 31.30 9.77 -33.93
N ALA A 756 30.38 9.63 -34.89
CA ALA A 756 29.68 8.37 -35.17
C ALA A 756 29.65 8.06 -36.68
N PRO A 757 30.79 7.71 -37.31
CA PRO A 757 30.79 7.25 -38.70
C PRO A 757 29.99 5.95 -38.84
N SER A 758 29.08 5.94 -39.82
CA SER A 758 28.30 4.75 -40.18
C SER A 758 28.35 4.45 -41.67
N LEU A 759 28.20 3.17 -42.02
CA LEU A 759 28.12 2.69 -43.39
C LEU A 759 27.21 1.47 -43.48
N THR A 760 26.57 1.28 -44.63
CA THR A 760 25.78 0.07 -44.91
C THR A 760 26.47 -0.72 -46.00
N VAL A 761 26.72 -2.01 -45.74
CA VAL A 761 27.43 -2.90 -46.65
C VAL A 761 26.65 -4.20 -46.85
N LEU A 762 26.78 -4.80 -48.02
CA LEU A 762 26.24 -6.13 -48.29
C LEU A 762 27.07 -7.20 -47.57
N ASP A 763 26.40 -8.26 -47.10
CA ASP A 763 27.07 -9.42 -46.51
C ASP A 763 28.17 -9.98 -47.44
N GLY A 764 29.36 -10.21 -46.90
CA GLY A 764 30.55 -10.67 -47.65
C GLY A 764 31.30 -9.60 -48.45
N LYS A 765 30.96 -8.30 -48.37
CA LYS A 765 31.70 -7.21 -49.02
C LYS A 765 32.49 -6.35 -48.03
N THR A 766 33.63 -5.83 -48.48
CA THR A 766 34.42 -4.84 -47.74
C THR A 766 33.99 -3.42 -48.15
N ALA A 767 33.75 -2.55 -47.18
CA ALA A 767 33.51 -1.13 -47.38
C ALA A 767 34.48 -0.30 -46.53
N ILE A 768 34.91 0.87 -47.04
CA ILE A 768 35.90 1.74 -46.40
C ILE A 768 35.34 3.16 -46.32
N ILE A 769 35.29 3.73 -45.11
CA ILE A 769 34.96 5.14 -44.86
C ILE A 769 36.19 5.82 -44.23
N LYS A 770 36.57 7.01 -44.74
CA LYS A 770 37.68 7.82 -44.21
C LYS A 770 37.26 9.28 -44.10
N ILE A 771 37.40 9.86 -42.91
CA ILE A 771 37.13 11.26 -42.61
C ILE A 771 38.43 11.87 -42.09
N ALA A 772 39.07 12.72 -42.89
CA ALA A 772 40.35 13.33 -42.54
C ALA A 772 40.49 14.71 -43.18
N GLN A 773 41.19 15.62 -42.51
CA GLN A 773 41.62 16.89 -43.10
C GLN A 773 42.95 16.69 -43.82
N LEU A 774 43.01 17.05 -45.10
CA LEU A 774 44.25 16.99 -45.88
C LEU A 774 45.12 18.21 -45.54
N LEU A 775 46.16 18.01 -44.74
CA LEU A 775 47.20 19.02 -44.51
C LEU A 775 48.31 18.83 -45.55
N ARG A 776 48.57 19.87 -46.35
CA ARG A 776 49.75 19.88 -47.24
C ARG A 776 50.97 20.22 -46.37
N TYR A 777 51.92 19.29 -46.30
CA TYR A 777 53.25 19.61 -45.76
C TYR A 777 53.99 20.53 -46.75
N PRO A 778 54.65 21.61 -46.29
CA PRO A 778 55.45 22.48 -47.14
C PRO A 778 56.68 21.77 -47.71
#